data_AF-A0A418AQE9-F1
#
_entry.id   AF-A0A418AQE9-F1
#
_cell.length_a   1.000
_cell.length_b   1.000
_cell.length_c   1.000
_cell.angle_alpha   90.00
_cell.angle_beta   90.00
_cell.angle_gamma   90.00
#
_symmetry.space_group_name_H-M   'P 1'
#
loop_
_entity.id
_entity.type
_entity.pdbx_description
1 polymer ?
#
loop_
_entity_poly.entity_id
_entity_poly.type
_entity_poly.pdbx_seq_one_letter_code
_entity_poly.pdbx_strand_id
1 'polypeptide(L)'
;MVAALSILAASMCLALVAAQCTNLIENVDFYGYDVGSTSQADAANCCANCAAHYSCKVWVWTSYQGGTCWLKNQTSSPTPLDGAKAGALPAPPLPPAYEELIENVDYWGHDISSTKQKFAQACGEDCDDTEGCQLFVWTSHEGGTCWLKHTYGGQSHLYGAKAARRASGRAPYSAAAPLATATTSMTTAMTLGPTPAYNTRTLVPINRTRAPTTVTPPPPTPSPTTTAKPYPTTAQICPARVRKPWNQLDESAKALFLSALELSMDRGLYQRFLAIHNEMVSNNEAHNSCVFLFWHRKYLLAFEDMLRDLGAPFACLALPYFDWVEDYANFKAKKCTNFGTCSPILQDFGGAEHTNASTPFSSDLMIFGAAYPSLVCADSRPVNHFCPVVEPGARCDRCLPRDATAWKDGILSEEWDVDILKGYLHLSDESPSIKLVSYDIEIGAHGQLHALLQGPMGNPFSSPADPIFYVHHTAVDMLHTIYHHCKIEPLGLSDEGKKSFIGSFEGRKTDNGDDITATSEIKSKVTIDGKLVDAEYDVLVGKYFKDLPSQYWALTDTRDFGARAYSYQFNGLLGRLYTHCGNAMPVESSIKSAHDIDHVVVQVESATEMNQVDYNTAVLAAAAKQGLTPSQVELELRKMALLVKEYCLPGSVKPYSDGFKSVWKIQAFNKVTGAEFAYMLVPVFALTGGFLLFLVGLNPKRALCWTPFWLVLSGFIHSFLELSFTFFRDNQYFGNTMDLYSAADYRYGFPMEEGTAAMETITALLDGPMCLLAAYAFVTQKPYYHPLVMSVSIMQLYGLTWFCLHPLFSDAVHMSADPGLFWIICVGCNAPWGIFPTVLVYKSFNAIVERFMEAPKAKSA
;
A
#
# COMPACT_ATOMS: atom_id res chain seq x y z
N MET A 1 27.78 6.42 -38.75
CA MET A 1 26.87 7.08 -39.72
C MET A 1 25.47 6.46 -39.75
N VAL A 2 25.27 5.16 -39.53
CA VAL A 2 23.91 4.57 -39.43
C VAL A 2 23.17 5.00 -38.15
N ALA A 3 23.88 5.21 -37.03
CA ALA A 3 23.29 5.74 -35.79
C ALA A 3 22.84 7.22 -35.87
N ALA A 4 23.31 8.00 -36.85
CA ALA A 4 22.95 9.41 -37.00
C ALA A 4 21.67 9.61 -37.83
N LEU A 5 21.31 8.66 -38.70
CA LEU A 5 20.09 8.69 -39.51
C LEU A 5 18.86 8.19 -38.73
N SER A 6 19.05 7.31 -37.75
CA SER A 6 17.98 6.87 -36.83
C SER A 6 17.52 7.96 -35.87
N ILE A 7 18.41 8.91 -35.52
CA ILE A 7 18.12 10.03 -34.61
C ILE A 7 17.34 11.14 -35.34
N LEU A 8 17.57 11.33 -36.64
CA LEU A 8 16.85 12.33 -37.45
C LEU A 8 15.40 11.92 -37.76
N ALA A 9 15.12 10.62 -37.98
CA ALA A 9 13.76 10.12 -38.19
C ALA A 9 12.89 10.18 -36.92
N ALA A 10 13.50 9.97 -35.74
CA ALA A 10 12.81 10.16 -34.45
C ALA A 10 12.49 11.64 -34.17
N SER A 11 13.34 12.57 -34.61
CA SER A 11 13.13 14.02 -34.42
C SER A 11 12.00 14.59 -35.30
N MET A 12 11.77 14.03 -36.50
CA MET A 12 10.67 14.45 -37.38
C MET A 12 9.31 13.94 -36.93
N CYS A 13 9.24 12.78 -36.25
CA CYS A 13 8.00 12.25 -35.69
C CYS A 13 7.57 13.00 -34.40
N LEU A 14 8.53 13.45 -33.58
CA LEU A 14 8.24 14.30 -32.41
C LEU A 14 7.68 15.69 -32.79
N ALA A 15 8.09 16.25 -33.93
CA ALA A 15 7.67 17.59 -34.36
C ALA A 15 6.20 17.65 -34.85
N LEU A 16 5.63 16.53 -35.33
CA LEU A 16 4.24 16.49 -35.79
C LEU A 16 3.22 16.35 -34.65
N VAL A 17 3.60 15.80 -33.49
CA VAL A 17 2.72 15.64 -32.32
C VAL A 17 2.68 16.92 -31.46
N ALA A 18 3.78 17.67 -31.40
CA ALA A 18 3.86 18.93 -30.66
C ALA A 18 2.92 20.04 -31.20
N ALA A 19 2.42 19.92 -32.44
CA ALA A 19 1.58 20.91 -33.10
C ALA A 19 0.09 20.87 -32.68
N GLN A 20 -0.36 19.91 -31.86
CA GLN A 20 -1.80 19.70 -31.58
C GLN A 20 -2.30 20.23 -30.22
N CYS A 21 -1.42 20.76 -29.36
CA CYS A 21 -1.80 21.34 -28.06
C CYS A 21 -1.41 22.83 -27.98
N THR A 22 -2.03 23.70 -28.78
CA THR A 22 -1.61 25.12 -28.91
C THR A 22 -2.30 26.11 -27.96
N ASN A 23 -3.20 25.67 -27.08
CA ASN A 23 -3.91 26.54 -26.14
C ASN A 23 -3.62 26.13 -24.70
N LEU A 24 -2.51 26.63 -24.15
CA LEU A 24 -2.20 26.48 -22.74
C LEU A 24 -3.01 27.47 -21.90
N ILE A 25 -3.54 26.98 -20.79
CA ILE A 25 -4.18 27.81 -19.79
C ILE A 25 -3.13 28.17 -18.74
N GLU A 26 -2.73 29.44 -18.73
CA GLU A 26 -1.72 29.96 -17.81
C GLU A 26 -2.31 30.19 -16.41
N ASN A 27 -1.49 29.94 -15.39
CA ASN A 27 -1.78 30.09 -13.96
C ASN A 27 -2.98 29.26 -13.46
N VAL A 28 -3.19 28.08 -14.03
CA VAL A 28 -4.31 27.21 -13.69
C VAL A 28 -3.83 25.80 -13.43
N ASP A 29 -4.32 25.23 -12.34
CA ASP A 29 -4.24 23.82 -12.01
C ASP A 29 -5.64 23.19 -12.00
N PHE A 30 -5.67 21.89 -12.27
CA PHE A 30 -6.84 21.04 -12.16
C PHE A 30 -6.58 20.01 -11.07
N TYR A 31 -6.86 20.35 -9.81
CA TYR A 31 -6.50 19.49 -8.68
C TYR A 31 -7.09 18.07 -8.78
N GLY A 32 -6.26 17.05 -8.54
CA GLY A 32 -6.62 15.63 -8.56
C GLY A 32 -6.67 14.98 -9.94
N TYR A 33 -7.22 13.76 -9.99
CA TYR A 33 -7.37 12.94 -11.21
C TYR A 33 -6.06 12.60 -11.93
N ASP A 34 -4.94 12.68 -11.22
CA ASP A 34 -3.61 12.31 -11.71
C ASP A 34 -3.52 10.81 -11.95
N VAL A 35 -3.18 10.45 -13.19
CA VAL A 35 -2.88 9.08 -13.61
C VAL A 35 -1.39 8.81 -13.72
N GLY A 36 -0.57 9.84 -13.56
CA GLY A 36 0.88 9.75 -13.54
C GLY A 36 1.51 11.14 -13.62
N SER A 37 2.84 11.18 -13.60
CA SER A 37 3.57 12.41 -13.83
C SER A 37 4.87 12.13 -14.59
N THR A 38 5.39 13.16 -15.24
CA THR A 38 6.66 13.10 -15.96
C THR A 38 7.47 14.37 -15.69
N SER A 39 8.79 14.25 -15.57
CA SER A 39 9.64 15.44 -15.46
C SER A 39 9.84 16.06 -16.84
N GLN A 40 9.58 17.37 -16.95
CA GLN A 40 9.78 18.15 -18.17
C GLN A 40 10.17 19.58 -17.83
N ALA A 41 11.20 20.09 -18.51
CA ALA A 41 11.67 21.46 -18.33
C ALA A 41 10.68 22.52 -18.85
N ASP A 42 9.75 22.16 -19.73
CA ASP A 42 8.79 23.06 -20.35
C ASP A 42 7.41 22.40 -20.46
N ALA A 43 6.36 23.17 -20.17
CA ALA A 43 4.96 22.76 -20.29
C ALA A 43 4.59 22.27 -21.70
N ALA A 44 5.20 22.82 -22.75
CA ALA A 44 4.94 22.41 -24.13
C ALA A 44 5.23 20.91 -24.37
N ASN A 45 6.12 20.31 -23.58
CA ASN A 45 6.47 18.90 -23.69
C ASN A 45 5.47 17.96 -22.98
N CYS A 46 4.59 18.49 -22.14
CA CYS A 46 3.59 17.68 -21.41
C CYS A 46 2.54 17.07 -22.34
N CYS A 47 2.24 17.71 -23.46
CA CYS A 47 1.26 17.22 -24.43
C CYS A 47 1.69 15.85 -25.01
N ALA A 48 2.96 15.69 -25.39
CA ALA A 48 3.47 14.42 -25.90
C ALA A 48 3.44 13.32 -24.83
N ASN A 49 3.75 13.65 -23.58
CA ASN A 49 3.70 12.70 -22.47
C ASN A 49 2.26 12.27 -22.15
N CYS A 50 1.31 13.21 -22.19
CA CYS A 50 -0.10 12.90 -22.04
C CYS A 50 -0.63 12.08 -23.23
N ALA A 51 -0.18 12.37 -24.46
CA ALA A 51 -0.54 11.60 -25.64
C ALA A 51 -0.05 10.14 -25.52
N ALA A 52 1.18 9.94 -25.05
CA ALA A 52 1.78 8.62 -24.86
C ALA A 52 1.17 7.83 -23.68
N HIS A 53 0.61 8.50 -22.68
CA HIS A 53 -0.03 7.84 -21.54
C HIS A 53 -1.46 7.43 -21.86
N TYR A 54 -1.78 6.14 -21.76
CA TYR A 54 -3.03 5.55 -22.27
C TYR A 54 -4.32 6.18 -21.70
N SER A 55 -4.31 6.57 -20.42
CA SER A 55 -5.47 7.14 -19.71
C SER A 55 -5.44 8.68 -19.57
N CYS A 56 -4.40 9.37 -20.05
CA CYS A 56 -4.27 10.82 -19.87
C CYS A 56 -5.04 11.60 -20.94
N LYS A 57 -5.90 12.53 -20.53
CA LYS A 57 -6.68 13.43 -21.38
C LYS A 57 -6.36 14.90 -21.15
N VAL A 58 -5.91 15.21 -19.93
CA VAL A 58 -5.59 16.56 -19.45
C VAL A 58 -4.22 16.49 -18.80
N TRP A 59 -3.47 17.58 -18.82
CA TRP A 59 -2.21 17.66 -18.10
C TRP A 59 -2.04 19.05 -17.49
N VAL A 60 -1.28 19.12 -16.41
CA VAL A 60 -0.88 20.39 -15.78
C VAL A 60 0.62 20.35 -15.56
N TRP A 61 1.33 21.36 -16.05
CA TRP A 61 2.73 21.56 -15.76
C TRP A 61 2.90 22.50 -14.57
N THR A 62 3.78 22.17 -13.63
CA THR A 62 4.18 23.08 -12.54
C THR A 62 5.69 23.11 -12.39
N SER A 63 6.22 24.13 -11.71
CA SER A 63 7.65 24.27 -11.40
C SER A 63 8.18 23.25 -10.38
N TYR A 64 7.33 22.32 -9.92
CA TYR A 64 7.68 21.28 -8.97
C TYR A 64 8.86 20.44 -9.49
N GLN A 65 9.89 20.24 -8.64
CA GLN A 65 11.13 19.50 -8.95
C GLN A 65 11.85 19.93 -10.24
N GLY A 66 11.83 21.22 -10.57
CA GLY A 66 12.48 21.75 -11.78
C GLY A 66 11.64 21.62 -13.05
N GLY A 67 10.38 21.22 -12.92
CA GLY A 67 9.42 21.11 -14.00
C GLY A 67 8.77 19.72 -14.03
N THR A 68 7.49 19.65 -13.69
CA THR A 68 6.72 18.40 -13.65
C THR A 68 5.42 18.54 -14.42
N CYS A 69 5.18 17.63 -15.35
CA CYS A 69 3.89 17.42 -16.02
C CYS A 69 3.08 16.40 -15.23
N TRP A 70 2.00 16.86 -14.62
CA TRP A 70 0.98 16.04 -13.98
C TRP A 70 -0.02 15.59 -15.04
N LEU A 71 -0.06 14.29 -15.32
CA LEU A 71 -0.91 13.67 -16.34
C LEU A 71 -2.23 13.25 -15.70
N LYS A 72 -3.35 13.67 -16.26
CA LYS A 72 -4.68 13.56 -15.65
C LYS A 72 -5.70 12.91 -16.58
N ASN A 73 -6.60 12.09 -16.06
CA ASN A 73 -7.63 11.44 -16.87
C ASN A 73 -8.89 12.29 -17.11
N GLN A 74 -9.10 13.35 -16.33
CA GLN A 74 -10.19 14.33 -16.50
C GLN A 74 -9.84 15.68 -15.83
N THR A 75 -10.64 16.72 -16.09
CA THR A 75 -10.53 18.04 -15.43
C THR A 75 -11.34 18.07 -14.13
N SER A 76 -10.81 18.71 -13.09
CA SER A 76 -11.61 19.25 -11.97
C SER A 76 -12.00 20.71 -12.25
N SER A 77 -12.60 21.40 -11.27
CA SER A 77 -12.81 22.86 -11.38
C SER A 77 -11.47 23.59 -11.52
N PRO A 78 -11.32 24.55 -12.46
CA PRO A 78 -10.08 25.29 -12.63
C PRO A 78 -9.71 26.03 -11.35
N THR A 79 -8.53 25.75 -10.80
CA THR A 79 -8.03 26.38 -9.58
C THR A 79 -6.85 27.31 -9.94
N PRO A 80 -6.86 28.58 -9.53
CA PRO A 80 -5.73 29.47 -9.77
C PRO A 80 -4.46 28.98 -9.08
N LEU A 81 -3.37 28.84 -9.83
CA LEU A 81 -2.05 28.49 -9.32
C LEU A 81 -0.98 29.20 -10.14
N ASP A 82 -0.33 30.22 -9.55
CA ASP A 82 0.68 31.03 -10.24
C ASP A 82 1.85 30.18 -10.75
N GLY A 83 2.15 30.29 -12.03
CA GLY A 83 3.21 29.55 -12.73
C GLY A 83 2.81 28.16 -13.24
N ALA A 84 1.60 27.67 -12.94
CA ALA A 84 1.08 26.43 -13.51
C ALA A 84 0.57 26.63 -14.95
N LYS A 85 0.73 25.63 -15.80
CA LYS A 85 0.25 25.67 -17.19
C LYS A 85 -0.52 24.40 -17.52
N ALA A 86 -1.81 24.52 -17.80
CA ALA A 86 -2.66 23.36 -18.11
C ALA A 86 -2.93 23.23 -19.61
N GLY A 87 -3.10 21.99 -20.07
CA GLY A 87 -3.50 21.67 -21.44
C GLY A 87 -4.32 20.38 -21.50
N ALA A 88 -5.02 20.17 -22.61
CA ALA A 88 -5.82 18.97 -22.83
C ALA A 88 -5.63 18.44 -24.26
N LEU A 89 -5.74 17.13 -24.42
CA LEU A 89 -5.73 16.49 -25.73
C LEU A 89 -7.08 16.73 -26.43
N PRO A 90 -7.09 17.03 -27.73
CA PRO A 90 -8.34 17.15 -28.47
C PRO A 90 -9.01 15.77 -28.59
N ALA A 91 -10.30 15.71 -28.26
CA ALA A 91 -11.09 14.52 -28.56
C ALA A 91 -11.33 14.42 -30.08
N PRO A 92 -11.22 13.23 -30.68
CA PRO A 92 -11.60 13.05 -32.08
C PRO A 92 -13.10 13.30 -32.28
N PRO A 93 -13.54 13.70 -33.49
CA PRO A 93 -14.96 13.80 -33.79
C PRO A 93 -15.61 12.41 -33.80
N LEU A 94 -16.87 12.33 -33.36
CA LEU A 94 -17.66 11.11 -33.48
C LEU A 94 -17.98 10.83 -34.96
N PRO A 95 -17.88 9.58 -35.46
CA PRO A 95 -18.19 9.29 -36.85
C PRO A 95 -19.63 9.66 -37.23
N PRO A 96 -19.89 10.18 -38.46
CA PRO A 96 -21.21 10.68 -38.86
C PRO A 96 -22.32 9.63 -38.96
N ALA A 97 -21.97 8.35 -38.78
CA ALA A 97 -22.91 7.24 -38.73
C ALA A 97 -23.57 7.10 -37.36
N TYR A 98 -23.05 7.75 -36.31
CA TYR A 98 -23.60 7.71 -34.95
C TYR A 98 -24.41 8.97 -34.65
N GLU A 99 -25.45 8.79 -33.84
CA GLU A 99 -26.15 9.89 -33.17
C GLU A 99 -25.26 10.50 -32.08
N GLU A 100 -25.67 11.65 -31.54
CA GLU A 100 -24.92 12.35 -30.49
C GLU A 100 -24.62 11.45 -29.28
N LEU A 101 -23.46 11.65 -28.65
CA LEU A 101 -23.08 10.94 -27.43
C LEU A 101 -24.06 11.26 -26.31
N ILE A 102 -24.62 10.21 -25.73
CA ILE A 102 -25.52 10.28 -24.59
C ILE A 102 -24.67 10.09 -23.33
N GLU A 103 -24.61 11.13 -22.52
CA GLU A 103 -23.87 11.13 -21.25
C GLU A 103 -24.61 10.36 -20.16
N ASN A 104 -23.83 9.73 -19.27
CA ASN A 104 -24.27 8.96 -18.11
C ASN A 104 -25.18 7.78 -18.43
N VAL A 105 -25.02 7.16 -19.60
CA VAL A 105 -25.87 6.05 -20.05
C VAL A 105 -25.05 4.81 -20.34
N ASP A 106 -25.48 3.70 -19.76
CA ASP A 106 -25.01 2.36 -20.09
C ASP A 106 -26.18 1.50 -20.61
N TYR A 107 -25.90 0.74 -21.65
CA TYR A 107 -26.81 -0.26 -22.23
C TYR A 107 -26.23 -1.63 -21.89
N TRP A 108 -26.74 -2.28 -20.84
CA TRP A 108 -26.12 -3.51 -20.36
C TRP A 108 -26.40 -4.70 -21.28
N GLY A 109 -25.46 -5.66 -21.30
CA GLY A 109 -25.54 -6.87 -22.11
C GLY A 109 -25.33 -6.64 -23.61
N HIS A 110 -25.51 -7.70 -24.39
CA HIS A 110 -25.37 -7.73 -25.85
C HIS A 110 -24.01 -7.26 -26.40
N ASP A 111 -22.95 -7.39 -25.60
CA ASP A 111 -21.57 -7.14 -25.99
C ASP A 111 -21.09 -8.16 -27.04
N ILE A 112 -20.48 -7.65 -28.10
CA ILE A 112 -19.79 -8.42 -29.15
C ILE A 112 -18.32 -8.58 -28.75
N SER A 113 -17.72 -7.47 -28.35
CA SER A 113 -16.31 -7.36 -27.98
C SER A 113 -16.10 -6.06 -27.20
N SER A 114 -14.89 -5.87 -26.69
CA SER A 114 -14.48 -4.60 -26.12
C SER A 114 -13.13 -4.17 -26.67
N THR A 115 -12.95 -2.86 -26.81
CA THR A 115 -11.71 -2.22 -27.26
C THR A 115 -11.32 -1.13 -26.27
N LYS A 116 -10.07 -0.66 -26.36
CA LYS A 116 -9.55 0.39 -25.48
C LYS A 116 -9.44 1.70 -26.25
N GLN A 117 -10.12 2.73 -25.76
CA GLN A 117 -10.06 4.06 -26.34
C GLN A 117 -10.01 5.15 -25.27
N LYS A 118 -9.17 6.17 -25.51
CA LYS A 118 -9.00 7.32 -24.63
C LYS A 118 -10.23 8.23 -24.60
N PHE A 119 -10.92 8.36 -25.73
CA PHE A 119 -12.12 9.18 -25.89
C PHE A 119 -13.30 8.34 -26.35
N ALA A 120 -14.49 8.61 -25.81
CA ALA A 120 -15.71 7.89 -26.18
C ALA A 120 -16.04 8.02 -27.68
N GLN A 121 -15.69 9.16 -28.29
CA GLN A 121 -15.89 9.42 -29.72
C GLN A 121 -15.13 8.42 -30.61
N ALA A 122 -13.98 7.91 -30.15
CA ALA A 122 -13.18 6.95 -30.90
C ALA A 122 -13.79 5.54 -30.92
N CYS A 123 -14.70 5.22 -29.99
CA CYS A 123 -15.42 3.95 -30.01
C CYS A 123 -16.31 3.77 -31.26
N GLY A 124 -16.66 4.87 -31.94
CA GLY A 124 -17.43 4.80 -33.17
C GLY A 124 -16.69 4.10 -34.29
N GLU A 125 -15.38 4.32 -34.43
CA GLU A 125 -14.55 3.64 -35.44
C GLU A 125 -14.37 2.15 -35.08
N ASP A 126 -14.12 1.85 -33.80
CA ASP A 126 -14.03 0.46 -33.33
C ASP A 126 -15.33 -0.33 -33.58
N CYS A 127 -16.48 0.33 -33.39
CA CYS A 127 -17.78 -0.24 -33.70
C CYS A 127 -18.02 -0.30 -35.22
N ASP A 128 -17.42 0.58 -36.02
CA ASP A 128 -17.50 0.49 -37.49
C ASP A 128 -16.73 -0.70 -38.06
N ASP A 129 -15.58 -1.01 -37.44
CA ASP A 129 -14.72 -2.14 -37.81
C ASP A 129 -15.19 -3.48 -37.22
N THR A 130 -16.16 -3.46 -36.30
CA THR A 130 -16.71 -4.65 -35.67
C THR A 130 -18.00 -5.11 -36.35
N GLU A 131 -17.93 -6.25 -37.05
CA GLU A 131 -19.09 -6.82 -37.74
C GLU A 131 -20.26 -7.05 -36.77
N GLY A 132 -21.43 -6.51 -37.13
CA GLY A 132 -22.65 -6.62 -36.32
C GLY A 132 -22.80 -5.55 -35.23
N CYS A 133 -21.83 -4.67 -35.00
CA CYS A 133 -21.95 -3.60 -34.02
C CYS A 133 -22.97 -2.52 -34.46
N GLN A 134 -23.86 -2.15 -33.54
CA GLN A 134 -24.95 -1.18 -33.75
C GLN A 134 -24.86 0.02 -32.79
N LEU A 135 -24.23 -0.17 -31.64
CA LEU A 135 -23.97 0.88 -30.65
C LEU A 135 -22.73 0.53 -29.83
N PHE A 136 -22.19 1.52 -29.15
CA PHE A 136 -21.16 1.30 -28.15
C PHE A 136 -21.50 2.01 -26.84
N VAL A 137 -20.93 1.52 -25.75
CA VAL A 137 -20.86 2.24 -24.47
C VAL A 137 -19.41 2.40 -24.09
N TRP A 138 -18.95 3.63 -23.94
CA TRP A 138 -17.65 3.94 -23.40
C TRP A 138 -17.74 4.12 -21.88
N THR A 139 -16.82 3.54 -21.13
CA THR A 139 -16.70 3.73 -19.67
C THR A 139 -15.26 4.05 -19.29
N SER A 140 -15.07 4.65 -18.11
CA SER A 140 -13.73 4.90 -17.55
C SER A 140 -12.99 3.63 -17.09
N HIS A 141 -13.62 2.45 -17.23
CA HIS A 141 -13.03 1.16 -16.89
C HIS A 141 -11.68 0.98 -17.59
N GLU A 142 -10.64 0.66 -16.81
CA GLU A 142 -9.24 0.53 -17.24
C GLU A 142 -8.71 1.72 -18.06
N GLY A 143 -9.15 2.95 -17.73
CA GLY A 143 -8.69 4.18 -18.39
C GLY A 143 -9.42 4.52 -19.69
N GLY A 144 -10.42 3.73 -20.09
CA GLY A 144 -11.26 3.97 -21.26
C GLY A 144 -11.54 2.70 -22.04
N THR A 145 -12.70 2.09 -21.81
CA THR A 145 -13.13 0.86 -22.51
C THR A 145 -14.39 1.13 -23.32
N CYS A 146 -14.37 0.76 -24.60
CA CYS A 146 -15.54 0.72 -25.47
C CYS A 146 -16.14 -0.68 -25.42
N TRP A 147 -17.38 -0.77 -24.98
CA TRP A 147 -18.20 -1.97 -25.00
C TRP A 147 -19.02 -1.94 -26.30
N LEU A 148 -18.65 -2.77 -27.27
CA LEU A 148 -19.24 -2.78 -28.62
C LEU A 148 -20.41 -3.75 -28.66
N LYS A 149 -21.60 -3.30 -29.09
CA LYS A 149 -22.85 -4.03 -28.87
C LYS A 149 -23.64 -4.25 -30.16
N HIS A 150 -24.23 -5.43 -30.31
CA HIS A 150 -24.98 -5.79 -31.53
C HIS A 150 -26.46 -5.38 -31.49
N THR A 151 -27.02 -5.09 -30.31
CA THR A 151 -28.41 -4.64 -30.16
C THR A 151 -28.61 -3.95 -28.81
N TYR A 152 -29.74 -3.27 -28.65
CA TYR A 152 -30.12 -2.64 -27.38
C TYR A 152 -30.41 -3.67 -26.29
N GLY A 153 -29.79 -3.47 -25.13
CA GLY A 153 -30.22 -4.04 -23.86
C GLY A 153 -31.06 -3.07 -23.04
N GLY A 154 -31.25 -3.38 -21.76
CA GLY A 154 -31.84 -2.42 -20.81
C GLY A 154 -30.92 -1.22 -20.59
N GLN A 155 -31.50 -0.04 -20.44
CA GLN A 155 -30.77 1.21 -20.18
C GLN A 155 -30.64 1.45 -18.68
N SER A 156 -29.44 1.75 -18.21
CA SER A 156 -29.17 2.22 -16.86
C SER A 156 -28.48 3.58 -16.88
N HIS A 157 -28.61 4.32 -15.78
CA HIS A 157 -27.92 5.59 -15.61
C HIS A 157 -26.60 5.37 -14.88
N LEU A 158 -25.50 5.33 -15.62
CA LEU A 158 -24.14 5.09 -15.12
C LEU A 158 -23.31 6.36 -15.27
N TYR A 159 -23.03 7.06 -14.16
CA TYR A 159 -22.33 8.34 -14.18
C TYR A 159 -20.93 8.22 -14.80
N GLY A 160 -20.63 9.05 -15.81
CA GLY A 160 -19.37 9.03 -16.57
C GLY A 160 -19.33 8.07 -17.76
N ALA A 161 -20.33 7.19 -17.94
CA ALA A 161 -20.46 6.38 -19.15
C ALA A 161 -21.00 7.23 -20.31
N LYS A 162 -20.54 6.94 -21.52
CA LYS A 162 -21.01 7.64 -22.73
C LYS A 162 -21.38 6.64 -23.80
N ALA A 163 -22.62 6.67 -24.26
CA ALA A 163 -23.10 5.76 -25.28
C ALA A 163 -23.41 6.51 -26.58
N ALA A 164 -23.15 5.91 -27.72
CA ALA A 164 -23.70 6.38 -28.98
C ALA A 164 -24.21 5.21 -29.81
N ARG A 165 -25.29 5.45 -30.53
CA ARG A 165 -25.98 4.49 -31.39
C ARG A 165 -25.87 4.92 -32.84
N ARG A 166 -25.85 3.94 -33.75
CA ARG A 166 -25.91 4.25 -35.18
C ARG A 166 -27.24 4.90 -35.56
N ALA A 167 -27.16 5.99 -36.31
CA ALA A 167 -28.31 6.68 -36.87
C ALA A 167 -29.01 5.75 -37.89
N SER A 168 -30.34 5.68 -37.83
CA SER A 168 -31.12 4.79 -38.68
C SER A 168 -30.92 5.14 -40.17
N GLY A 169 -30.28 4.25 -40.96
CA GLY A 169 -30.21 4.36 -42.42
C GLY A 169 -28.87 4.79 -43.06
N ARG A 170 -27.73 4.76 -42.35
CA ARG A 170 -26.39 4.94 -42.96
C ARG A 170 -25.56 3.66 -42.84
N ALA A 171 -25.09 3.12 -43.97
CA ALA A 171 -24.22 1.95 -44.04
C ALA A 171 -22.72 2.36 -43.96
N PRO A 172 -21.81 1.48 -43.49
CA PRO A 172 -20.38 1.79 -43.32
C PRO A 172 -19.68 2.08 -44.65
N TYR A 173 -18.66 2.95 -44.60
CA TYR A 173 -17.80 3.31 -45.72
C TYR A 173 -16.93 2.09 -46.10
N SER A 174 -17.02 1.58 -47.33
CA SER A 174 -16.13 0.49 -47.77
C SER A 174 -14.81 1.04 -48.32
N ALA A 175 -13.69 0.59 -47.76
CA ALA A 175 -12.36 0.86 -48.29
C ALA A 175 -12.09 -0.04 -49.50
N ALA A 176 -11.51 0.54 -50.55
CA ALA A 176 -11.15 -0.12 -51.80
C ALA A 176 -10.07 -1.21 -51.60
N ALA A 177 -10.29 -2.37 -52.22
CA ALA A 177 -9.36 -3.50 -52.26
C ALA A 177 -8.15 -3.24 -53.19
N PRO A 178 -7.07 -4.05 -53.05
CA PRO A 178 -6.79 -4.95 -54.17
C PRO A 178 -6.33 -6.38 -53.83
N LEU A 179 -6.83 -7.29 -54.69
CA LEU A 179 -6.29 -8.56 -55.20
C LEU A 179 -5.96 -9.78 -54.29
N ALA A 180 -6.94 -10.69 -54.27
CA ALA A 180 -6.88 -12.10 -54.69
C ALA A 180 -5.78 -13.03 -54.15
N THR A 181 -6.17 -14.11 -53.46
CA THR A 181 -6.29 -15.45 -54.06
C THR A 181 -7.07 -16.42 -53.17
N ALA A 182 -7.80 -17.31 -53.83
CA ALA A 182 -8.88 -18.15 -53.33
C ALA A 182 -8.41 -19.39 -52.55
N THR A 183 -9.26 -19.91 -51.66
CA THR A 183 -9.63 -21.35 -51.67
C THR A 183 -10.92 -21.61 -50.88
N THR A 184 -11.98 -21.98 -51.63
CA THR A 184 -13.01 -23.02 -51.39
C THR A 184 -13.20 -23.55 -49.96
N SER A 185 -14.36 -23.37 -49.32
CA SER A 185 -15.70 -23.98 -49.53
C SER A 185 -15.98 -25.12 -48.55
N MET A 186 -17.11 -25.03 -47.84
CA MET A 186 -18.25 -25.97 -47.87
C MET A 186 -19.17 -25.60 -46.69
N THR A 187 -20.31 -24.93 -46.93
CA THR A 187 -21.68 -25.53 -46.98
C THR A 187 -21.90 -26.61 -45.91
N THR A 188 -22.93 -26.50 -45.06
CA THR A 188 -24.32 -26.78 -45.48
C THR A 188 -25.34 -26.21 -44.48
N ALA A 189 -26.43 -25.70 -45.05
CA ALA A 189 -27.60 -25.11 -44.42
C ALA A 189 -28.58 -26.16 -43.84
N MET A 190 -29.56 -25.69 -43.04
CA MET A 190 -30.98 -26.07 -43.11
C MET A 190 -31.77 -25.19 -42.10
N THR A 191 -32.42 -24.11 -42.54
CA THR A 191 -33.81 -23.96 -43.03
C THR A 191 -34.85 -23.64 -41.95
N LEU A 192 -35.50 -22.49 -42.17
CA LEU A 192 -36.61 -21.88 -41.45
C LEU A 192 -37.99 -22.39 -41.91
N GLY A 193 -38.97 -22.24 -41.02
CA GLY A 193 -40.34 -21.83 -41.35
C GLY A 193 -41.42 -22.44 -40.45
N PRO A 194 -42.62 -21.85 -40.34
CA PRO A 194 -42.98 -20.42 -40.40
C PRO A 194 -43.93 -19.99 -39.25
N THR A 195 -43.99 -18.67 -39.01
CA THR A 195 -45.04 -17.95 -38.25
C THR A 195 -46.42 -18.05 -38.95
N PRO A 196 -47.57 -17.78 -38.27
CA PRO A 196 -48.09 -16.40 -38.28
C PRO A 196 -49.00 -15.95 -37.11
N ALA A 197 -49.08 -14.61 -37.02
CA ALA A 197 -50.24 -13.77 -36.74
C ALA A 197 -50.56 -13.29 -35.30
N TYR A 198 -50.51 -11.95 -35.22
CA TYR A 198 -51.00 -11.04 -34.20
C TYR A 198 -52.48 -11.20 -33.82
N ASN A 199 -52.81 -10.91 -32.56
CA ASN A 199 -53.91 -9.98 -32.27
C ASN A 199 -53.83 -9.34 -30.87
N THR A 200 -53.91 -8.02 -30.85
CA THR A 200 -54.14 -7.13 -29.71
C THR A 200 -55.53 -7.33 -29.08
N ARG A 201 -55.65 -7.30 -27.74
CA ARG A 201 -56.79 -6.69 -27.03
C ARG A 201 -56.63 -6.59 -25.50
N THR A 202 -56.69 -5.34 -25.02
CA THR A 202 -57.48 -4.78 -23.88
C THR A 202 -57.58 -5.47 -22.52
N LEU A 203 -57.26 -4.68 -21.50
CA LEU A 203 -57.49 -4.84 -20.05
C LEU A 203 -58.98 -4.91 -19.65
N VAL A 204 -59.30 -5.81 -18.72
CA VAL A 204 -60.44 -5.72 -17.77
C VAL A 204 -60.02 -6.37 -16.44
N PRO A 205 -60.34 -5.78 -15.26
CA PRO A 205 -59.93 -6.30 -13.95
C PRO A 205 -60.90 -7.38 -13.44
N ILE A 206 -60.36 -8.39 -12.74
CA ILE A 206 -61.17 -9.43 -12.09
C ILE A 206 -61.06 -9.31 -10.58
N ASN A 207 -62.21 -8.98 -9.98
CA ASN A 207 -62.52 -9.07 -8.57
C ASN A 207 -62.84 -10.54 -8.22
N ARG A 208 -62.22 -11.11 -7.18
CA ARG A 208 -62.67 -12.37 -6.56
C ARG A 208 -62.67 -12.26 -5.04
N THR A 209 -63.89 -12.22 -4.52
CA THR A 209 -64.29 -12.49 -3.15
C THR A 209 -64.01 -13.94 -2.75
N ARG A 210 -63.51 -14.14 -1.53
CA ARG A 210 -63.65 -15.40 -0.78
C ARG A 210 -63.98 -15.05 0.69
N ALA A 211 -65.07 -15.61 1.18
CA ALA A 211 -65.49 -15.57 2.59
C ALA A 211 -65.11 -16.91 3.27
N PRO A 212 -65.37 -17.10 4.58
CA PRO A 212 -64.51 -16.67 5.67
C PRO A 212 -64.01 -17.87 6.50
N THR A 213 -62.82 -17.75 7.08
CA THR A 213 -62.34 -18.67 8.14
C THR A 213 -62.29 -17.90 9.45
N THR A 214 -63.03 -18.40 10.43
CA THR A 214 -63.15 -17.87 11.79
C THR A 214 -61.83 -17.97 12.55
N VAL A 215 -61.27 -16.83 12.95
CA VAL A 215 -60.23 -16.72 13.96
C VAL A 215 -60.73 -15.79 15.06
N THR A 216 -60.79 -16.30 16.27
CA THR A 216 -61.12 -15.61 17.52
C THR A 216 -60.05 -14.55 17.84
N PRO A 217 -60.43 -13.33 18.25
CA PRO A 217 -59.46 -12.29 18.61
C PRO A 217 -58.86 -12.52 20.01
N PRO A 218 -57.56 -12.27 20.21
CA PRO A 218 -56.97 -12.09 21.53
C PRO A 218 -57.41 -10.74 22.15
N PRO A 219 -57.37 -10.61 23.49
CA PRO A 219 -57.95 -9.47 24.21
C PRO A 219 -57.19 -8.15 23.99
N PRO A 220 -57.84 -6.98 24.21
CA PRO A 220 -57.26 -5.68 23.91
C PRO A 220 -56.14 -5.29 24.89
N THR A 221 -54.98 -4.95 24.33
CA THR A 221 -53.87 -4.29 25.02
C THR A 221 -54.28 -2.87 25.44
N PRO A 222 -54.08 -2.47 26.71
CA PRO A 222 -54.45 -1.13 27.17
C PRO A 222 -53.49 -0.05 26.62
N SER A 223 -54.05 1.10 26.25
CA SER A 223 -53.34 2.28 25.77
C SER A 223 -52.32 2.82 26.79
N PRO A 224 -51.18 3.38 26.33
CA PRO A 224 -50.18 3.95 27.23
C PRO A 224 -50.71 5.25 27.84
N THR A 225 -50.97 5.24 29.14
CA THR A 225 -51.26 6.45 29.92
C THR A 225 -49.96 7.17 30.21
N THR A 226 -49.82 8.36 29.65
CA THR A 226 -48.79 9.34 29.97
C THR A 226 -48.96 9.85 31.41
N THR A 227 -48.22 9.26 32.33
CA THR A 227 -47.83 9.91 33.59
C THR A 227 -46.37 9.57 33.88
N ALA A 228 -45.47 10.45 33.43
CA ALA A 228 -44.08 10.42 33.84
C ALA A 228 -44.03 10.66 35.36
N LYS A 229 -43.64 9.64 36.12
CA LYS A 229 -43.11 9.83 37.46
C LYS A 229 -41.68 10.38 37.31
N PRO A 230 -41.28 11.42 38.06
CA PRO A 230 -39.89 11.85 38.08
C PRO A 230 -39.05 10.71 38.68
N TYR A 231 -38.18 10.12 37.87
CA TYR A 231 -37.15 9.20 38.35
C TYR A 231 -36.11 10.00 39.16
N PRO A 232 -35.69 9.51 40.34
CA PRO A 232 -34.64 10.17 41.10
C PRO A 232 -33.32 10.07 40.34
N THR A 233 -32.71 11.23 40.10
CA THR A 233 -31.36 11.40 39.56
C THR A 233 -30.33 11.00 40.60
N THR A 234 -30.10 9.71 40.79
CA THR A 234 -28.81 9.23 41.32
C THR A 234 -27.92 8.95 40.12
N ALA A 235 -26.84 9.73 39.98
CA ALA A 235 -25.82 9.47 38.95
C ALA A 235 -25.38 8.00 39.04
N GLN A 236 -25.53 7.26 37.94
CA GLN A 236 -25.11 5.86 37.87
C GLN A 236 -23.61 5.79 38.07
N ILE A 237 -23.17 5.18 39.18
CA ILE A 237 -21.76 5.01 39.49
C ILE A 237 -21.22 3.88 38.61
N CYS A 238 -20.36 4.23 37.65
CA CYS A 238 -19.67 3.26 36.81
C CYS A 238 -18.34 2.83 37.43
N PRO A 239 -17.92 1.57 37.24
CA PRO A 239 -16.54 1.18 37.51
C PRO A 239 -15.57 1.93 36.59
N ALA A 240 -14.28 1.86 36.91
CA ALA A 240 -13.21 2.33 36.03
C ALA A 240 -13.36 1.69 34.63
N ARG A 241 -13.08 2.47 33.58
CA ARG A 241 -13.18 1.99 32.20
C ARG A 241 -12.04 1.01 31.94
N VAL A 242 -12.38 -0.25 31.71
CA VAL A 242 -11.42 -1.29 31.33
C VAL A 242 -11.82 -1.86 29.99
N ARG A 243 -10.99 -1.63 28.97
CA ARG A 243 -11.15 -2.20 27.63
C ARG A 243 -10.66 -3.64 27.64
N LYS A 244 -11.52 -4.56 27.25
CA LYS A 244 -11.29 -6.02 27.32
C LYS A 244 -11.26 -6.65 25.93
N PRO A 245 -10.57 -7.78 25.75
CA PRO A 245 -10.67 -8.52 24.50
C PRO A 245 -12.10 -9.01 24.30
N TRP A 246 -12.62 -8.94 23.07
CA TRP A 246 -14.00 -9.30 22.73
C TRP A 246 -14.37 -10.71 23.22
N ASN A 247 -13.46 -11.67 23.05
CA ASN A 247 -13.67 -13.08 23.40
C ASN A 247 -13.80 -13.33 24.92
N GLN A 248 -13.45 -12.34 25.76
CA GLN A 248 -13.57 -12.42 27.22
C GLN A 248 -14.77 -11.63 27.77
N LEU A 249 -15.55 -11.00 26.90
CA LEU A 249 -16.83 -10.44 27.28
C LEU A 249 -17.86 -11.56 27.42
N ASP A 250 -18.69 -11.47 28.47
CA ASP A 250 -19.88 -12.32 28.54
C ASP A 250 -20.93 -11.91 27.49
N GLU A 251 -21.87 -12.81 27.23
CA GLU A 251 -22.91 -12.62 26.20
C GLU A 251 -23.76 -11.37 26.45
N SER A 252 -23.95 -10.97 27.72
CA SER A 252 -24.73 -9.76 28.04
C SER A 252 -23.98 -8.49 27.68
N ALA A 253 -22.67 -8.45 27.95
CA ALA A 253 -21.79 -7.34 27.59
C ALA A 253 -21.63 -7.24 26.07
N LYS A 254 -21.46 -8.38 25.37
CA LYS A 254 -21.44 -8.42 23.89
C LYS A 254 -22.76 -7.88 23.32
N ALA A 255 -23.89 -8.39 23.80
CA ALA A 255 -25.21 -7.97 23.32
C ALA A 255 -25.47 -6.47 23.58
N LEU A 256 -25.05 -5.95 24.74
CA LEU A 256 -25.14 -4.52 25.08
C LEU A 256 -24.30 -3.66 24.13
N PHE A 257 -23.07 -4.08 23.82
CA PHE A 257 -22.20 -3.37 22.88
C PHE A 257 -22.78 -3.34 21.47
N LEU A 258 -23.24 -4.49 20.96
CA LEU A 258 -23.89 -4.56 19.65
C LEU A 258 -25.15 -3.69 19.61
N SER A 259 -25.95 -3.64 20.68
CA SER A 259 -27.12 -2.76 20.77
C SER A 259 -26.76 -1.27 20.76
N ALA A 260 -25.61 -0.90 21.34
CA ALA A 260 -25.13 0.48 21.27
C ALA A 260 -24.76 0.85 19.83
N LEU A 261 -24.10 -0.05 19.10
CA LEU A 261 -23.79 0.15 17.67
C LEU A 261 -25.05 0.32 16.83
N GLU A 262 -26.02 -0.59 16.95
CA GLU A 262 -27.30 -0.55 16.24
C GLU A 262 -28.01 0.79 16.46
N LEU A 263 -28.13 1.21 17.72
CA LEU A 263 -28.79 2.46 18.09
C LEU A 263 -28.01 3.69 17.61
N SER A 264 -26.69 3.64 17.59
CA SER A 264 -25.85 4.72 17.05
C SER A 264 -26.02 4.89 15.54
N MET A 265 -26.20 3.78 14.80
CA MET A 265 -26.48 3.77 13.36
C MET A 265 -27.89 4.29 13.07
N ASP A 266 -28.89 3.83 13.83
CA ASP A 266 -30.28 4.29 13.70
C ASP A 266 -30.44 5.79 13.95
N ARG A 267 -29.59 6.37 14.81
CA ARG A 267 -29.61 7.81 15.14
C ARG A 267 -28.73 8.66 14.22
N GLY A 268 -28.06 8.07 13.24
CA GLY A 268 -27.15 8.81 12.34
C GLY A 268 -25.83 9.25 12.98
N LEU A 269 -25.56 8.84 14.24
CA LEU A 269 -24.36 9.23 14.97
C LEU A 269 -23.14 8.49 14.41
N TYR A 270 -23.29 7.19 14.16
CA TYR A 270 -22.24 6.33 13.60
C TYR A 270 -21.72 6.84 12.26
N GLN A 271 -22.63 7.23 11.38
CA GLN A 271 -22.32 7.76 10.05
C GLN A 271 -21.58 9.10 10.12
N ARG A 272 -21.79 9.89 11.19
CA ARG A 272 -21.06 11.14 11.38
C ARG A 272 -19.59 10.89 11.72
N PHE A 273 -19.30 9.87 12.53
CA PHE A 273 -17.94 9.40 12.79
C PHE A 273 -17.27 8.92 11.49
N LEU A 274 -17.98 8.09 10.72
CA LEU A 274 -17.54 7.67 9.39
C LEU A 274 -17.23 8.88 8.47
N ALA A 275 -18.07 9.92 8.46
CA ALA A 275 -17.82 11.15 7.69
C ALA A 275 -16.59 11.94 8.19
N ILE A 276 -16.31 11.95 9.50
CA ILE A 276 -15.12 12.59 10.06
C ILE A 276 -13.86 11.91 9.53
N HIS A 277 -13.80 10.57 9.55
CA HIS A 277 -12.64 9.82 9.06
C HIS A 277 -12.48 9.87 7.54
N ASN A 278 -13.61 9.95 6.81
CA ASN A 278 -13.63 10.10 5.35
C ASN A 278 -13.06 11.44 4.88
N GLU A 279 -13.22 12.49 5.67
CA GLU A 279 -12.75 13.83 5.31
C GLU A 279 -11.21 13.81 5.11
N MET A 280 -10.72 14.44 4.05
CA MET A 280 -9.33 14.35 3.61
C MET A 280 -8.30 14.92 4.61
N VAL A 281 -8.57 16.06 5.25
CA VAL A 281 -7.74 16.64 6.32
C VAL A 281 -7.65 15.68 7.50
N SER A 282 -8.79 15.13 7.93
CA SER A 282 -8.82 14.08 8.96
C SER A 282 -8.02 12.86 8.54
N ASN A 283 -8.26 12.36 7.32
CA ASN A 283 -7.68 11.13 6.81
C ASN A 283 -6.15 11.23 6.66
N ASN A 284 -5.64 12.41 6.30
CA ASN A 284 -4.20 12.66 6.19
C ASN A 284 -3.47 12.68 7.55
N GLU A 285 -4.18 12.96 8.65
CA GLU A 285 -3.63 12.74 10.00
C GLU A 285 -3.89 11.32 10.49
N ALA A 286 -5.03 10.74 10.09
CA ALA A 286 -5.38 9.38 10.42
C ALA A 286 -4.39 8.38 9.81
N HIS A 287 -3.88 8.57 8.59
CA HIS A 287 -3.02 7.58 7.91
C HIS A 287 -1.77 8.19 7.25
N ASN A 288 -0.70 7.40 7.12
CA ASN A 288 0.62 7.75 6.57
C ASN A 288 1.22 9.01 7.20
N SER A 289 1.00 9.17 8.50
CA SER A 289 1.31 10.37 9.25
C SER A 289 2.11 10.03 10.51
N CYS A 290 2.88 10.98 11.04
CA CYS A 290 3.55 10.78 12.33
C CYS A 290 2.59 10.84 13.54
N VAL A 291 1.29 11.05 13.28
CA VAL A 291 0.26 11.24 14.31
C VAL A 291 -0.86 10.21 14.25
N PHE A 292 -0.72 9.18 13.42
CA PHE A 292 -1.67 8.06 13.22
C PHE A 292 -2.23 7.53 14.55
N LEU A 293 -1.36 7.16 15.49
CA LEU A 293 -1.76 6.59 16.79
C LEU A 293 -2.58 7.57 17.64
N PHE A 294 -2.15 8.83 17.70
CA PHE A 294 -2.78 9.86 18.53
C PHE A 294 -4.13 10.30 17.97
N TRP A 295 -4.22 10.48 16.65
CA TRP A 295 -5.46 10.85 15.98
C TRP A 295 -6.53 9.78 16.21
N HIS A 296 -6.19 8.50 16.02
CA HIS A 296 -7.11 7.39 16.27
C HIS A 296 -7.49 7.25 17.74
N ARG A 297 -6.57 7.50 18.69
CA ARG A 297 -6.90 7.50 20.13
C ARG A 297 -7.97 8.53 20.48
N LYS A 298 -7.84 9.78 20.02
CA LYS A 298 -8.86 10.83 20.21
C LYS A 298 -10.19 10.43 19.57
N TYR A 299 -10.14 9.87 18.36
CA TYR A 299 -11.32 9.41 17.63
C TYR A 299 -12.08 8.30 18.38
N LEU A 300 -11.38 7.30 18.92
CA LEU A 300 -11.96 6.22 19.71
C LEU A 300 -12.56 6.72 21.03
N LEU A 301 -11.89 7.66 21.72
CA LEU A 301 -12.43 8.28 22.94
C LEU A 301 -13.77 8.98 22.69
N ALA A 302 -13.85 9.77 21.62
CA ALA A 302 -15.09 10.44 21.24
C ALA A 302 -16.19 9.42 20.87
N PHE A 303 -15.83 8.34 20.17
CA PHE A 303 -16.77 7.27 19.80
C PHE A 303 -17.29 6.52 21.03
N GLU A 304 -16.41 6.19 21.98
CA GLU A 304 -16.77 5.55 23.25
C GLU A 304 -17.70 6.43 24.09
N ASP A 305 -17.38 7.72 24.24
CA ASP A 305 -18.25 8.67 24.94
C ASP A 305 -19.62 8.81 24.24
N MET A 306 -19.67 8.77 22.91
CA MET A 306 -20.92 8.75 22.16
C MET A 306 -21.77 7.52 22.48
N LEU A 307 -21.18 6.32 22.49
CA LEU A 307 -21.90 5.10 22.84
C LEU A 307 -22.42 5.14 24.28
N ARG A 308 -21.63 5.67 25.22
CA ARG A 308 -22.01 5.79 26.63
C ARG A 308 -23.17 6.76 26.86
N ASP A 309 -23.31 7.78 26.01
CA ASP A 309 -24.38 8.77 26.09
C ASP A 309 -25.69 8.35 25.38
N LEU A 310 -25.74 7.14 24.79
CA LEU A 310 -26.97 6.65 24.12
C LEU A 310 -28.15 6.40 25.08
N GLY A 311 -27.86 6.24 26.38
CA GLY A 311 -28.83 6.05 27.45
C GLY A 311 -28.24 5.33 28.67
N ALA A 312 -29.01 5.27 29.77
CA ALA A 312 -28.57 4.68 31.05
C ALA A 312 -27.97 3.26 30.95
N PRO A 313 -28.48 2.33 30.12
CA PRO A 313 -27.87 1.00 29.97
C PRO A 313 -26.43 1.03 29.46
N PHE A 314 -26.08 2.02 28.64
CA PHE A 314 -24.76 2.13 28.00
C PHE A 314 -23.78 3.00 28.79
N ALA A 315 -24.24 3.68 29.85
CA ALA A 315 -23.47 4.69 30.58
C ALA A 315 -22.12 4.20 31.11
N CYS A 316 -21.96 2.88 31.33
CA CYS A 316 -20.73 2.24 31.82
C CYS A 316 -19.99 1.41 30.76
N LEU A 317 -20.40 1.47 29.49
CA LEU A 317 -19.79 0.73 28.39
C LEU A 317 -18.32 1.14 28.20
N ALA A 318 -17.45 0.16 28.01
CA ALA A 318 -16.08 0.37 27.55
C ALA A 318 -15.89 -0.29 26.18
N LEU A 319 -15.07 0.29 25.30
CA LEU A 319 -14.76 -0.32 24.01
C LEU A 319 -14.03 -1.67 24.22
N PRO A 320 -14.47 -2.76 23.59
CA PRO A 320 -13.66 -3.97 23.49
C PRO A 320 -12.60 -3.84 22.41
N TYR A 321 -11.61 -4.71 22.44
CA TYR A 321 -10.60 -4.83 21.39
C TYR A 321 -10.61 -6.20 20.71
N PHE A 322 -10.16 -6.23 19.45
CA PHE A 322 -10.00 -7.44 18.67
C PHE A 322 -8.64 -8.08 18.98
N ASP A 323 -8.61 -9.18 19.73
CA ASP A 323 -7.40 -9.90 20.08
C ASP A 323 -6.96 -10.88 18.98
N TRP A 324 -6.47 -10.32 17.88
CA TRP A 324 -5.93 -11.11 16.77
C TRP A 324 -4.66 -11.89 17.13
N VAL A 325 -4.00 -11.57 18.26
CA VAL A 325 -2.83 -12.32 18.77
C VAL A 325 -3.26 -13.68 19.30
N GLU A 326 -4.33 -13.72 20.11
CA GLU A 326 -4.92 -14.97 20.59
C GLU A 326 -5.42 -15.83 19.42
N ASP A 327 -6.10 -15.20 18.44
CA ASP A 327 -6.62 -15.90 17.27
C ASP A 327 -5.48 -16.48 16.41
N TYR A 328 -4.40 -15.73 16.20
CA TYR A 328 -3.23 -16.23 15.47
C TYR A 328 -2.48 -17.32 16.25
N ALA A 329 -2.36 -17.22 17.57
CA ALA A 329 -1.78 -18.28 18.40
C ALA A 329 -2.58 -19.60 18.30
N ASN A 330 -3.91 -19.51 18.29
CA ASN A 330 -4.79 -20.66 18.08
C ASN A 330 -4.67 -21.24 16.66
N PHE A 331 -4.51 -20.38 15.64
CA PHE A 331 -4.21 -20.79 14.27
C PHE A 331 -2.87 -21.52 14.15
N LYS A 332 -1.79 -20.98 14.74
CA LYS A 332 -0.48 -21.63 14.81
C LYS A 332 -0.54 -23.00 15.48
N ALA A 333 -1.36 -23.11 16.52
CA ALA A 333 -1.61 -24.37 17.23
C ALA A 333 -2.59 -25.31 16.53
N LYS A 334 -3.06 -24.95 15.32
CA LYS A 334 -3.98 -25.76 14.49
C LYS A 334 -5.31 -26.08 15.18
N LYS A 335 -5.78 -25.23 16.09
CA LYS A 335 -7.11 -25.35 16.71
C LYS A 335 -8.23 -24.89 15.78
N CYS A 336 -7.88 -24.10 14.79
CA CYS A 336 -8.74 -23.54 13.76
C CYS A 336 -7.93 -23.46 12.46
N THR A 337 -8.60 -23.22 11.32
CA THR A 337 -7.97 -23.40 10.00
C THR A 337 -7.99 -22.15 9.13
N ASN A 338 -8.83 -21.17 9.45
CA ASN A 338 -9.01 -19.94 8.69
C ASN A 338 -9.60 -18.85 9.61
N PHE A 339 -9.74 -17.64 9.08
CA PHE A 339 -10.10 -16.48 9.86
C PHE A 339 -11.50 -16.59 10.47
N GLY A 340 -12.48 -17.07 9.68
CA GLY A 340 -13.84 -17.28 10.18
C GLY A 340 -13.94 -18.31 11.31
N THR A 341 -13.07 -19.33 11.33
CA THR A 341 -13.05 -20.34 12.41
C THR A 341 -12.17 -19.97 13.60
N CYS A 342 -11.16 -19.12 13.39
CA CYS A 342 -10.28 -18.65 14.47
C CYS A 342 -10.84 -17.44 15.23
N SER A 343 -11.69 -16.63 14.59
CA SER A 343 -12.10 -15.31 15.09
C SER A 343 -13.63 -15.20 15.18
N PRO A 344 -14.25 -15.69 16.28
CA PRO A 344 -15.71 -15.64 16.47
C PRO A 344 -16.32 -14.24 16.36
N ILE A 345 -15.53 -13.21 16.67
CA ILE A 345 -15.94 -11.80 16.55
C ILE A 345 -16.46 -11.44 15.15
N LEU A 346 -15.94 -12.06 14.09
CA LEU A 346 -16.40 -11.80 12.72
C LEU A 346 -17.87 -12.19 12.55
N GLN A 347 -18.27 -13.33 13.13
CA GLN A 347 -19.66 -13.77 13.12
C GLN A 347 -20.54 -12.95 14.08
N ASP A 348 -20.03 -12.62 15.27
CA ASP A 348 -20.74 -11.79 16.25
C ASP A 348 -21.06 -10.39 15.69
N PHE A 349 -20.23 -9.88 14.78
CA PHE A 349 -20.40 -8.60 14.08
C PHE A 349 -21.18 -8.74 12.76
N GLY A 350 -21.94 -9.82 12.59
CA GLY A 350 -22.89 -10.02 11.50
C GLY A 350 -22.35 -10.79 10.29
N GLY A 351 -21.11 -11.28 10.33
CA GLY A 351 -20.51 -12.08 9.27
C GLY A 351 -20.55 -11.41 7.90
N ALA A 352 -20.52 -12.21 6.83
CA ALA A 352 -20.58 -11.72 5.46
C ALA A 352 -21.62 -12.47 4.62
N GLU A 353 -22.78 -12.72 5.22
CA GLU A 353 -23.91 -13.41 4.60
C GLU A 353 -25.11 -12.46 4.46
N HIS A 354 -25.89 -12.66 3.39
CA HIS A 354 -27.19 -12.01 3.22
C HIS A 354 -28.30 -12.99 3.60
N THR A 355 -29.16 -12.63 4.54
CA THR A 355 -30.22 -13.51 5.07
C THR A 355 -31.23 -13.91 4.00
N ASN A 356 -31.44 -13.07 2.98
CA ASN A 356 -32.27 -13.38 1.82
C ASN A 356 -31.44 -13.85 0.61
N ALA A 357 -31.20 -15.15 0.50
CA ALA A 357 -30.42 -15.74 -0.59
C ALA A 357 -30.92 -15.46 -2.02
N SER A 358 -32.12 -14.88 -2.21
CA SER A 358 -32.66 -14.51 -3.52
C SER A 358 -32.13 -13.18 -4.10
N THR A 359 -31.47 -12.34 -3.29
CA THR A 359 -30.82 -11.07 -3.70
C THR A 359 -29.43 -10.91 -3.07
N PRO A 360 -28.48 -11.83 -3.32
CA PRO A 360 -27.27 -11.97 -2.50
C PRO A 360 -26.15 -10.95 -2.77
N PHE A 361 -26.19 -10.25 -3.90
CA PHE A 361 -25.11 -9.35 -4.34
C PHE A 361 -25.46 -7.88 -4.09
N SER A 362 -24.42 -7.09 -3.82
CA SER A 362 -24.41 -5.65 -3.59
C SER A 362 -25.55 -4.93 -4.31
N SER A 363 -26.36 -4.23 -3.53
CA SER A 363 -27.13 -3.09 -4.03
C SER A 363 -26.20 -2.07 -4.70
N ASP A 364 -26.71 -1.14 -5.51
CA ASP A 364 -25.96 0.06 -5.94
C ASP A 364 -25.68 1.02 -4.75
N LEU A 365 -25.41 0.47 -3.57
CA LEU A 365 -25.06 1.18 -2.36
C LEU A 365 -23.65 1.74 -2.51
N MET A 366 -23.59 3.06 -2.50
CA MET A 366 -22.34 3.80 -2.58
C MET A 366 -21.98 4.31 -1.19
N ILE A 367 -20.73 4.12 -0.78
CA ILE A 367 -20.18 4.72 0.45
C ILE A 367 -19.18 5.79 0.03
N PHE A 368 -19.55 7.06 0.16
CA PHE A 368 -18.79 8.23 -0.32
C PHE A 368 -18.27 8.10 -1.76
N GLY A 369 -19.12 7.60 -2.66
CA GLY A 369 -18.76 7.44 -4.07
C GLY A 369 -17.96 6.17 -4.40
N ALA A 370 -17.63 5.33 -3.41
CA ALA A 370 -17.07 3.99 -3.65
C ALA A 370 -18.20 2.96 -3.82
N ALA A 371 -18.10 2.16 -4.89
CA ALA A 371 -19.01 1.05 -5.19
C ALA A 371 -18.37 -0.29 -4.82
N TYR A 372 -19.18 -1.24 -4.38
CA TYR A 372 -18.74 -2.60 -4.01
C TYR A 372 -19.57 -3.70 -4.70
N PRO A 373 -19.79 -3.63 -6.04
CA PRO A 373 -20.80 -4.42 -6.75
C PRO A 373 -20.61 -5.95 -6.64
N SER A 374 -19.38 -6.39 -6.38
CA SER A 374 -19.03 -7.81 -6.30
C SER A 374 -19.12 -8.40 -4.88
N LEU A 375 -19.48 -7.59 -3.88
CA LEU A 375 -19.53 -8.00 -2.47
C LEU A 375 -20.93 -8.39 -2.02
N VAL A 376 -21.01 -9.13 -0.92
CA VAL A 376 -22.27 -9.51 -0.29
C VAL A 376 -22.76 -8.36 0.58
N CYS A 377 -24.02 -7.98 0.43
CA CYS A 377 -24.71 -7.00 1.27
C CYS A 377 -25.11 -7.68 2.60
N ALA A 378 -24.16 -7.74 3.55
CA ALA A 378 -24.35 -8.40 4.83
C ALA A 378 -25.39 -7.66 5.67
N ASP A 379 -26.45 -8.35 6.08
CA ASP A 379 -27.68 -7.80 6.68
C ASP A 379 -28.04 -8.49 8.00
N SER A 380 -27.06 -9.11 8.65
CA SER A 380 -27.20 -9.62 10.01
C SER A 380 -26.85 -8.55 11.03
N ARG A 381 -27.32 -8.73 12.26
CA ARG A 381 -26.96 -7.88 13.39
C ARG A 381 -25.44 -7.77 13.55
N PRO A 382 -24.87 -6.55 13.77
CA PRO A 382 -25.53 -5.24 13.89
C PRO A 382 -25.64 -4.46 12.57
N VAL A 383 -25.06 -4.96 11.48
CA VAL A 383 -24.94 -4.21 10.21
C VAL A 383 -26.25 -4.07 9.45
N ASN A 384 -27.30 -4.77 9.87
CA ASN A 384 -28.68 -4.56 9.42
C ASN A 384 -29.26 -3.19 9.84
N HIS A 385 -28.52 -2.39 10.60
CA HIS A 385 -28.86 -1.00 10.92
C HIS A 385 -28.03 0.01 10.12
N PHE A 386 -27.04 -0.44 9.32
CA PHE A 386 -26.14 0.45 8.62
C PHE A 386 -26.84 1.17 7.45
N CYS A 387 -26.61 2.47 7.39
CA CYS A 387 -26.90 3.35 6.25
C CYS A 387 -25.63 4.16 5.92
N PRO A 388 -25.29 4.40 4.64
CA PRO A 388 -24.04 5.05 4.26
C PRO A 388 -23.99 6.54 4.57
N VAL A 389 -25.13 7.25 4.56
CA VAL A 389 -25.18 8.70 4.82
C VAL A 389 -26.41 9.08 5.65
N VAL A 390 -26.33 10.24 6.31
CA VAL A 390 -27.36 10.80 7.20
C VAL A 390 -28.31 11.75 6.46
N GLU A 391 -28.08 12.01 5.17
CA GLU A 391 -28.83 13.04 4.43
C GLU A 391 -30.27 12.62 4.10
N PRO A 392 -31.25 13.54 4.19
CA PRO A 392 -32.64 13.25 3.86
C PRO A 392 -32.81 12.74 2.42
N GLY A 393 -33.44 11.58 2.25
CA GLY A 393 -33.70 10.97 0.95
C GLY A 393 -32.59 10.05 0.43
N ALA A 394 -31.50 9.90 1.19
CA ALA A 394 -30.46 8.95 0.83
C ALA A 394 -30.92 7.50 0.94
N ARG A 395 -30.37 6.66 0.04
CA ARG A 395 -30.60 5.22 0.02
C ARG A 395 -30.05 4.59 1.30
N CYS A 396 -30.88 3.82 2.00
CA CYS A 396 -30.46 2.99 3.11
C CYS A 396 -30.98 1.57 2.92
N ASP A 397 -30.10 0.68 2.48
CA ASP A 397 -30.43 -0.73 2.22
C ASP A 397 -30.33 -1.59 3.47
N ARG A 398 -29.89 -1.03 4.61
CA ARG A 398 -29.78 -1.74 5.89
C ARG A 398 -28.90 -2.98 5.79
N CYS A 399 -27.74 -2.80 5.18
CA CYS A 399 -26.71 -3.81 5.05
C CYS A 399 -25.35 -3.15 4.82
N LEU A 400 -24.28 -3.94 4.97
CA LEU A 400 -22.92 -3.52 4.68
C LEU A 400 -22.26 -4.45 3.65
N PRO A 401 -21.66 -3.91 2.57
CA PRO A 401 -20.91 -4.73 1.62
C PRO A 401 -19.68 -5.38 2.27
N ARG A 402 -19.58 -6.72 2.23
CA ARG A 402 -18.44 -7.50 2.78
C ARG A 402 -18.02 -8.60 1.81
N ASP A 403 -16.72 -8.90 1.80
CA ASP A 403 -16.18 -10.03 1.04
C ASP A 403 -16.42 -11.34 1.80
N ALA A 404 -17.38 -12.13 1.33
CA ALA A 404 -17.75 -13.39 2.00
C ALA A 404 -16.61 -14.41 2.07
N THR A 405 -15.71 -14.42 1.09
CA THR A 405 -14.57 -15.34 1.06
C THR A 405 -13.52 -14.90 2.07
N ALA A 406 -13.20 -13.60 2.11
CA ALA A 406 -12.24 -13.06 3.07
C ALA A 406 -12.68 -13.30 4.53
N TRP A 407 -13.96 -13.08 4.83
CA TRP A 407 -14.51 -13.22 6.17
C TRP A 407 -14.60 -14.68 6.64
N LYS A 408 -14.90 -15.62 5.74
CA LYS A 408 -15.05 -17.04 6.08
C LYS A 408 -13.76 -17.82 5.97
N ASP A 409 -13.08 -17.66 4.83
CA ASP A 409 -11.97 -18.50 4.39
C ASP A 409 -10.62 -17.75 4.33
N GLY A 410 -10.59 -16.48 4.74
CA GLY A 410 -9.36 -15.70 4.84
C GLY A 410 -8.31 -16.43 5.69
N ILE A 411 -7.05 -16.28 5.33
CA ILE A 411 -5.95 -16.92 6.08
C ILE A 411 -5.34 -15.88 7.02
N LEU A 412 -5.23 -16.22 8.31
CA LEU A 412 -4.63 -15.33 9.29
C LEU A 412 -3.15 -15.10 8.96
N SER A 413 -2.71 -13.88 9.25
CA SER A 413 -1.38 -13.42 8.90
C SER A 413 -0.44 -13.44 10.10
N GLU A 414 0.80 -13.77 9.81
CA GLU A 414 1.99 -13.65 10.64
C GLU A 414 2.21 -12.25 11.22
N GLU A 415 1.64 -11.20 10.61
CA GLU A 415 1.68 -9.84 11.18
C GLU A 415 1.05 -9.73 12.58
N TRP A 416 0.30 -10.75 12.97
CA TRP A 416 -0.36 -10.87 14.27
C TRP A 416 0.40 -11.76 15.27
N ASP A 417 1.56 -12.28 14.89
CA ASP A 417 2.46 -12.99 15.78
C ASP A 417 3.06 -12.03 16.82
N VAL A 418 2.95 -12.38 18.10
CA VAL A 418 3.48 -11.57 19.21
C VAL A 418 4.96 -11.22 19.05
N ASP A 419 5.77 -12.07 18.40
CA ASP A 419 7.18 -11.79 18.16
C ASP A 419 7.42 -10.77 17.05
N ILE A 420 6.55 -10.73 16.04
CA ILE A 420 6.53 -9.69 15.01
C ILE A 420 6.06 -8.36 15.63
N LEU A 421 5.05 -8.40 16.51
CA LEU A 421 4.57 -7.20 17.21
C LEU A 421 5.58 -6.60 18.16
N LYS A 422 6.27 -7.42 18.96
CA LYS A 422 7.40 -6.96 19.78
C LYS A 422 8.35 -6.13 18.91
N GLY A 423 8.49 -6.58 17.67
CA GLY A 423 9.21 -5.92 16.65
C GLY A 423 8.72 -4.54 16.25
N TYR A 424 7.45 -4.42 15.89
CA TYR A 424 6.81 -3.15 15.56
C TYR A 424 6.83 -2.14 16.72
N LEU A 425 6.90 -2.65 17.95
CA LEU A 425 7.04 -1.83 19.14
C LEU A 425 8.50 -1.42 19.44
N HIS A 426 9.48 -1.93 18.69
CA HIS A 426 10.92 -1.66 18.91
C HIS A 426 11.35 -1.86 20.37
N LEU A 427 10.87 -2.94 21.01
CA LEU A 427 11.09 -3.14 22.45
C LEU A 427 12.54 -3.49 22.81
N SER A 428 13.37 -3.91 21.85
CA SER A 428 14.80 -4.13 22.11
C SER A 428 15.65 -2.86 21.96
N ASP A 429 15.11 -1.77 21.40
CA ASP A 429 15.85 -0.53 21.17
C ASP A 429 15.89 0.33 22.45
N GLU A 430 17.01 0.99 22.73
CA GLU A 430 17.14 1.83 23.95
C GLU A 430 16.25 3.07 23.91
N SER A 431 16.09 3.69 22.73
CA SER A 431 15.31 4.92 22.56
C SER A 431 14.60 4.93 21.20
N PRO A 432 13.57 4.09 21.04
CA PRO A 432 12.84 3.99 19.77
C PRO A 432 12.08 5.28 19.45
N SER A 433 12.06 5.64 18.17
CA SER A 433 11.24 6.72 17.63
C SER A 433 9.76 6.32 17.65
N ILE A 434 8.88 7.16 18.19
CA ILE A 434 7.43 6.92 18.12
C ILE A 434 6.90 6.97 16.69
N LYS A 435 7.55 7.75 15.82
CA LYS A 435 7.19 7.82 14.40
C LYS A 435 7.46 6.48 13.71
N LEU A 436 8.59 5.84 14.02
CA LEU A 436 8.91 4.51 13.48
C LEU A 436 7.94 3.45 14.02
N VAL A 437 7.70 3.44 15.33
CA VAL A 437 6.72 2.53 15.96
C VAL A 437 5.32 2.71 15.38
N SER A 438 4.88 3.96 15.20
CA SER A 438 3.60 4.29 14.58
C SER A 438 3.52 3.78 13.14
N TYR A 439 4.59 3.97 12.36
CA TYR A 439 4.65 3.53 10.97
C TYR A 439 4.57 2.00 10.88
N ASP A 440 5.41 1.29 11.63
CA ASP A 440 5.49 -0.17 11.63
C ASP A 440 4.18 -0.84 12.09
N ILE A 441 3.53 -0.28 13.12
CA ILE A 441 2.18 -0.72 13.52
C ILE A 441 1.19 -0.49 12.39
N GLU A 442 1.18 0.71 11.79
CA GLU A 442 0.24 1.11 10.74
C GLU A 442 0.34 0.20 9.51
N ILE A 443 1.55 -0.05 9.02
CA ILE A 443 1.78 -0.85 7.81
C ILE A 443 1.73 -2.36 8.07
N GLY A 444 2.01 -2.81 9.29
CA GLY A 444 2.03 -4.22 9.65
C GLY A 444 0.67 -4.68 10.17
N ALA A 445 0.56 -4.85 11.49
CA ALA A 445 -0.61 -5.43 12.15
C ALA A 445 -1.94 -4.69 11.85
N HIS A 446 -1.91 -3.35 11.77
CA HIS A 446 -3.08 -2.54 11.43
C HIS A 446 -3.49 -2.73 9.96
N GLY A 447 -2.55 -2.50 9.03
CA GLY A 447 -2.78 -2.60 7.59
C GLY A 447 -3.24 -3.99 7.17
N GLN A 448 -2.75 -5.03 7.84
CA GLN A 448 -3.06 -6.41 7.52
C GLN A 448 -4.54 -6.76 7.68
N LEU A 449 -5.23 -6.25 8.71
CA LEU A 449 -6.67 -6.52 8.87
C LEU A 449 -7.49 -5.83 7.78
N HIS A 450 -7.13 -4.58 7.46
CA HIS A 450 -7.75 -3.83 6.36
C HIS A 450 -7.55 -4.54 5.02
N ALA A 451 -6.32 -5.01 4.75
CA ALA A 451 -5.99 -5.76 3.54
C ALA A 451 -6.75 -7.08 3.45
N LEU A 452 -6.83 -7.81 4.57
CA LEU A 452 -7.47 -9.14 4.60
C LEU A 452 -8.98 -9.05 4.40
N LEU A 453 -9.67 -8.17 5.13
CA LEU A 453 -11.14 -8.09 5.09
C LEU A 453 -11.69 -7.44 3.81
N GLN A 454 -10.87 -6.68 3.09
CA GLN A 454 -11.22 -6.03 1.81
C GLN A 454 -12.49 -5.17 1.91
N GLY A 455 -13.14 -4.88 0.77
CA GLY A 455 -14.37 -4.08 0.73
C GLY A 455 -14.24 -2.70 1.39
N PRO A 456 -15.25 -2.25 2.15
CA PRO A 456 -15.15 -1.03 2.93
C PRO A 456 -13.95 -1.05 3.89
N MET A 457 -13.69 -2.17 4.58
CA MET A 457 -12.50 -2.31 5.45
C MET A 457 -11.19 -2.11 4.68
N GLY A 458 -11.11 -2.50 3.41
CA GLY A 458 -9.95 -2.30 2.56
C GLY A 458 -9.77 -0.89 2.00
N ASN A 459 -10.69 0.04 2.27
CA ASN A 459 -10.64 1.42 1.80
C ASN A 459 -10.38 2.38 2.99
N PRO A 460 -9.27 3.13 3.00
CA PRO A 460 -8.88 4.00 4.12
C PRO A 460 -9.85 5.17 4.34
N PHE A 461 -10.75 5.47 3.40
CA PHE A 461 -11.74 6.53 3.55
C PHE A 461 -13.11 6.04 4.04
N SER A 462 -13.40 4.75 3.89
CA SER A 462 -14.72 4.18 4.24
C SER A 462 -14.62 2.99 5.19
N SER A 463 -13.43 2.62 5.66
CA SER A 463 -13.24 1.52 6.61
C SER A 463 -14.06 1.64 7.90
N PRO A 464 -14.33 2.82 8.49
CA PRO A 464 -15.22 2.93 9.65
C PRO A 464 -16.68 2.64 9.35
N ALA A 465 -17.07 2.37 8.10
CA ALA A 465 -18.39 1.87 7.78
C ALA A 465 -18.60 0.50 8.41
N ASP A 466 -17.55 -0.33 8.50
CA ASP A 466 -17.60 -1.62 9.17
C ASP A 466 -17.39 -1.47 10.69
N PRO A 467 -18.30 -1.96 11.54
CA PRO A 467 -18.16 -1.85 12.99
C PRO A 467 -16.93 -2.59 13.55
N ILE A 468 -16.34 -3.55 12.82
CA ILE A 468 -15.07 -4.18 13.20
C ILE A 468 -13.93 -3.14 13.26
N PHE A 469 -14.01 -2.03 12.53
CA PHE A 469 -13.05 -0.93 12.57
C PHE A 469 -12.76 -0.49 14.01
N TYR A 470 -13.79 -0.26 14.82
CA TYR A 470 -13.60 0.34 16.14
C TYR A 470 -12.91 -0.60 17.12
N VAL A 471 -13.23 -1.90 17.07
CA VAL A 471 -12.57 -2.90 17.92
C VAL A 471 -11.16 -3.26 17.42
N HIS A 472 -10.92 -3.19 16.11
CA HIS A 472 -9.58 -3.27 15.51
C HIS A 472 -8.68 -2.11 15.96
N HIS A 473 -9.14 -0.87 15.79
CA HIS A 473 -8.38 0.31 16.20
C HIS A 473 -8.21 0.39 17.73
N THR A 474 -9.11 -0.21 18.51
CA THR A 474 -8.92 -0.35 19.95
C THR A 474 -7.75 -1.30 20.28
N ALA A 475 -7.48 -2.31 19.45
CA ALA A 475 -6.29 -3.16 19.55
C ALA A 475 -5.02 -2.45 19.07
N VAL A 476 -5.12 -1.58 18.06
CA VAL A 476 -4.00 -0.71 17.66
C VAL A 476 -3.61 0.27 18.78
N ASP A 477 -4.61 0.86 19.44
CA ASP A 477 -4.42 1.73 20.60
C ASP A 477 -3.82 0.99 21.81
N MET A 478 -4.16 -0.28 21.96
CA MET A 478 -3.58 -1.19 22.95
C MET A 478 -2.07 -1.40 22.71
N LEU A 479 -1.63 -1.58 21.46
CA LEU A 479 -0.21 -1.71 21.12
C LEU A 479 0.59 -0.46 21.50
N HIS A 480 0.04 0.73 21.22
CA HIS A 480 0.64 1.99 21.67
C HIS A 480 0.73 2.08 23.20
N THR A 481 -0.27 1.55 23.90
CA THR A 481 -0.26 1.48 25.38
C THR A 481 0.84 0.56 25.91
N ILE A 482 1.06 -0.61 25.30
CA ILE A 482 2.17 -1.53 25.66
C ILE A 482 3.52 -0.83 25.41
N TYR A 483 3.69 -0.18 24.27
CA TYR A 483 4.89 0.61 23.96
C TYR A 483 5.13 1.68 25.03
N HIS A 484 4.11 2.47 25.36
CA HIS A 484 4.22 3.54 26.34
C HIS A 484 4.68 2.98 27.70
N HIS A 485 4.05 1.91 28.19
CA HIS A 485 4.43 1.24 29.44
C HIS A 485 5.89 0.80 29.43
N CYS A 486 6.36 0.23 28.32
CA CYS A 486 7.68 -0.36 28.25
C CYS A 486 8.82 0.64 28.00
N LYS A 487 8.54 1.74 27.31
CA LYS A 487 9.58 2.66 26.82
C LYS A 487 9.47 4.08 27.36
N ILE A 488 8.28 4.53 27.74
CA ILE A 488 8.02 5.94 28.06
C ILE A 488 7.71 6.12 29.54
N GLU A 489 6.81 5.30 30.10
CA GLU A 489 6.43 5.34 31.52
C GLU A 489 7.64 5.25 32.47
N PRO A 490 8.65 4.37 32.25
CA PRO A 490 9.80 4.26 33.16
C PRO A 490 10.69 5.51 33.20
N LEU A 491 10.58 6.39 32.20
CA LEU A 491 11.35 7.62 32.13
C LEU A 491 10.77 8.72 33.03
N GLY A 492 9.53 8.58 33.50
CA GLY A 492 8.88 9.57 34.37
C GLY A 492 8.86 10.98 33.79
N LEU A 493 8.58 11.10 32.48
CA LEU A 493 8.67 12.37 31.76
C LEU A 493 7.70 13.43 32.32
N SER A 494 8.19 14.65 32.49
CA SER A 494 7.35 15.85 32.67
C SER A 494 6.56 16.17 31.39
N ASP A 495 5.60 17.09 31.46
CA ASP A 495 4.87 17.57 30.28
C ASP A 495 5.82 18.13 29.19
N GLU A 496 6.88 18.83 29.59
CA GLU A 496 7.94 19.29 28.68
C GLU A 496 8.67 18.10 28.06
N GLY A 497 8.99 17.08 28.87
CA GLY A 497 9.59 15.84 28.40
C GLY A 497 8.71 15.10 27.39
N LYS A 498 7.40 15.01 27.62
CA LYS A 498 6.43 14.40 26.71
C LYS A 498 6.40 15.10 25.34
N LYS A 499 6.63 16.42 25.30
CA LYS A 499 6.64 17.23 24.08
C LYS A 499 7.93 17.10 23.26
N SER A 500 9.08 16.86 23.92
CA SER A 500 10.39 16.90 23.27
C SER A 500 11.08 15.55 23.10
N PHE A 501 10.70 14.53 23.88
CA PHE A 501 11.33 13.22 23.81
C PHE A 501 10.85 12.45 22.58
N ILE A 502 11.79 11.98 21.76
CA ILE A 502 11.51 11.36 20.45
C ILE A 502 10.64 10.10 20.53
N GLY A 503 10.72 9.35 21.64
CA GLY A 503 9.84 8.19 21.87
C GLY A 503 8.44 8.57 22.36
N SER A 504 8.24 9.80 22.84
CA SER A 504 6.93 10.28 23.28
C SER A 504 6.21 11.02 22.14
N PHE A 505 6.93 11.89 21.44
CA PHE A 505 6.44 12.57 20.25
C PHE A 505 7.59 12.88 19.29
N GLU A 506 7.38 12.59 18.01
CA GLU A 506 8.29 13.02 16.94
C GLU A 506 7.49 13.66 15.81
N GLY A 507 7.73 14.95 15.60
CA GLY A 507 7.07 15.73 14.55
C GLY A 507 7.63 15.47 13.16
N ARG A 508 6.96 16.02 12.15
CA ARG A 508 7.47 16.05 10.77
C ARG A 508 7.06 17.34 10.07
N LYS A 509 7.80 17.67 9.02
CA LYS A 509 7.32 18.58 7.98
C LYS A 509 6.28 17.86 7.11
N THR A 510 5.17 18.52 6.89
CA THR A 510 4.18 18.14 5.88
C THR A 510 4.68 18.49 4.49
N ASP A 511 4.05 17.93 3.46
CA ASP A 511 4.42 18.17 2.06
C ASP A 511 4.19 19.64 1.64
N ASN A 512 3.33 20.36 2.37
CA ASN A 512 3.06 21.79 2.17
C ASN A 512 4.04 22.70 2.94
N GLY A 513 5.02 22.14 3.64
CA GLY A 513 6.04 22.87 4.40
C GLY A 513 5.67 23.21 5.85
N ASP A 514 4.44 22.91 6.28
CA ASP A 514 4.00 23.13 7.66
C ASP A 514 4.64 22.11 8.62
N ASP A 515 4.95 22.54 9.84
CA ASP A 515 5.48 21.69 10.91
C ASP A 515 4.33 21.10 11.76
N ILE A 516 4.29 19.77 11.88
CA ILE A 516 3.49 19.10 12.91
C ILE A 516 4.36 18.95 14.15
N THR A 517 3.94 19.59 15.24
CA THR A 517 4.65 19.60 16.53
C THR A 517 3.77 18.94 17.60
N ALA A 518 4.37 18.64 18.77
CA ALA A 518 3.65 17.97 19.84
C ALA A 518 2.44 18.79 20.34
N THR A 519 2.52 20.12 20.21
CA THR A 519 1.49 21.11 20.59
C THR A 519 0.58 21.53 19.44
N SER A 520 0.76 20.95 18.24
CA SER A 520 -0.17 21.21 17.14
C SER A 520 -1.56 20.67 17.48
N GLU A 521 -2.59 21.41 17.07
CA GLU A 521 -3.99 21.00 17.26
C GLU A 521 -4.34 19.83 16.33
N ILE A 522 -4.95 18.79 16.89
CA ILE A 522 -5.40 17.59 16.17
C ILE A 522 -6.58 17.95 15.28
N LYS A 523 -6.50 17.60 13.99
CA LYS A 523 -7.51 17.92 12.99
C LYS A 523 -8.50 16.78 12.85
N SER A 524 -9.62 16.88 13.56
CA SER A 524 -10.80 16.05 13.32
C SER A 524 -11.83 16.91 12.58
N LYS A 525 -11.87 16.85 11.25
CA LYS A 525 -12.74 17.67 10.39
C LYS A 525 -13.90 16.85 9.82
N VAL A 526 -14.99 17.55 9.50
CA VAL A 526 -16.16 16.98 8.83
C VAL A 526 -16.79 18.02 7.92
N THR A 527 -17.38 17.57 6.81
CA THR A 527 -18.17 18.45 5.93
C THR A 527 -19.65 18.41 6.35
N ILE A 528 -20.21 19.59 6.62
CA ILE A 528 -21.63 19.79 6.94
C ILE A 528 -22.18 20.85 5.99
N ASP A 529 -23.24 20.52 5.25
CA ASP A 529 -23.88 21.42 4.27
C ASP A 529 -22.87 22.05 3.29
N GLY A 530 -21.89 21.25 2.83
CA GLY A 530 -20.83 21.67 1.92
C GLY A 530 -19.74 22.55 2.55
N LYS A 531 -19.74 22.74 3.88
CA LYS A 531 -18.72 23.49 4.60
C LYS A 531 -17.86 22.57 5.46
N LEU A 532 -16.55 22.75 5.36
CA LEU A 532 -15.60 22.09 6.23
C LEU A 532 -15.60 22.75 7.61
N VAL A 533 -15.88 21.97 8.65
CA VAL A 533 -15.86 22.41 10.04
C VAL A 533 -15.03 21.46 10.90
N ASP A 534 -14.63 21.92 12.08
CA ASP A 534 -14.12 21.02 13.11
C ASP A 534 -15.24 20.13 13.66
N ALA A 535 -14.93 18.88 13.94
CA ALA A 535 -15.85 17.90 14.49
C ALA A 535 -16.47 18.41 15.80
N GLU A 536 -15.75 19.20 16.61
CA GLU A 536 -16.30 19.78 17.85
C GLU A 536 -17.50 20.71 17.62
N TYR A 537 -17.63 21.29 16.41
CA TYR A 537 -18.75 22.14 16.01
C TYR A 537 -19.89 21.37 15.33
N ASP A 538 -19.74 20.07 15.11
CA ASP A 538 -20.82 19.24 14.59
C ASP A 538 -21.97 19.14 15.61
N VAL A 539 -23.19 19.34 15.12
CA VAL A 539 -24.40 19.38 15.97
C VAL A 539 -24.78 18.03 16.56
N LEU A 540 -24.36 16.92 15.96
CA LEU A 540 -24.70 15.56 16.40
C LEU A 540 -23.64 15.00 17.35
N VAL A 541 -22.36 15.13 16.99
CA VAL A 541 -21.25 14.45 17.69
C VAL A 541 -20.23 15.41 18.31
N GLY A 542 -20.28 16.71 18.02
CA GLY A 542 -19.22 17.63 18.43
C GLY A 542 -19.02 17.78 19.93
N LYS A 543 -20.08 17.58 20.73
CA LYS A 543 -19.98 17.53 22.20
C LYS A 543 -19.04 16.45 22.72
N TYR A 544 -18.80 15.38 21.96
CA TYR A 544 -17.88 14.29 22.36
C TYR A 544 -16.43 14.60 22.02
N PHE A 545 -16.16 15.60 21.16
CA PHE A 545 -14.81 16.03 20.79
C PHE A 545 -14.31 17.24 21.60
N LYS A 546 -15.24 18.12 22.01
CA LYS A 546 -14.95 19.43 22.60
C LYS A 546 -14.04 19.44 23.83
N ASP A 547 -14.18 18.45 24.72
CA ASP A 547 -13.45 18.38 25.99
C ASP A 547 -12.33 17.33 25.99
N LEU A 548 -12.01 16.77 24.82
CA LEU A 548 -10.89 15.85 24.68
C LEU A 548 -9.57 16.62 24.53
N PRO A 549 -8.43 16.01 24.88
CA PRO A 549 -7.13 16.60 24.59
C PRO A 549 -7.03 16.99 23.12
N SER A 550 -6.63 18.24 22.87
CA SER A 550 -6.57 18.82 21.53
C SER A 550 -5.17 18.76 20.92
N GLN A 551 -4.15 18.45 21.73
CA GLN A 551 -2.74 18.38 21.34
C GLN A 551 -2.18 16.97 21.48
N TYR A 552 -1.23 16.60 20.63
CA TYR A 552 -0.69 15.24 20.54
C TYR A 552 0.03 14.77 21.80
N TRP A 553 0.84 15.62 22.43
CA TRP A 553 1.61 15.26 23.63
C TRP A 553 0.72 14.78 24.79
N ALA A 554 -0.51 15.29 24.84
CA ALA A 554 -1.48 14.99 25.88
C ALA A 554 -2.22 13.67 25.66
N LEU A 555 -1.97 12.95 24.55
CA LEU A 555 -2.59 11.66 24.22
C LEU A 555 -1.64 10.46 24.36
N THR A 556 -0.51 10.64 25.05
CA THR A 556 0.55 9.64 25.19
C THR A 556 0.16 8.50 26.14
N ASP A 557 -0.46 8.81 27.27
CA ASP A 557 -0.94 7.83 28.25
C ASP A 557 -2.48 7.80 28.33
N THR A 558 -3.06 6.61 28.26
CA THR A 558 -4.52 6.39 28.37
C THR A 558 -5.11 6.73 29.74
N ARG A 559 -4.26 6.82 30.77
CA ARG A 559 -4.64 7.06 32.16
C ARG A 559 -4.69 8.55 32.54
N ASP A 560 -4.23 9.44 31.65
CA ASP A 560 -4.15 10.88 31.88
C ASP A 560 -5.42 11.67 31.50
N PHE A 561 -6.50 10.98 31.08
CA PHE A 561 -7.72 11.64 30.59
C PHE A 561 -8.75 12.00 31.66
N GLY A 562 -8.34 12.10 32.92
CA GLY A 562 -9.21 12.44 34.05
C GLY A 562 -10.42 11.50 34.15
N ALA A 563 -11.65 12.04 34.14
CA ALA A 563 -12.88 11.23 34.19
C ALA A 563 -13.10 10.32 32.95
N ARG A 564 -12.32 10.53 31.88
CA ARG A 564 -12.34 9.70 30.67
C ARG A 564 -11.17 8.72 30.61
N ALA A 565 -10.33 8.67 31.64
CA ALA A 565 -9.23 7.73 31.72
C ALA A 565 -9.75 6.29 31.57
N TYR A 566 -9.00 5.47 30.85
CA TYR A 566 -9.30 4.07 30.63
C TYR A 566 -8.03 3.24 30.71
N SER A 567 -8.19 1.96 31.07
CA SER A 567 -7.12 0.99 31.06
C SER A 567 -7.48 -0.21 30.19
N TYR A 568 -6.52 -1.11 30.01
CA TYR A 568 -6.66 -2.33 29.24
C TYR A 568 -6.57 -3.53 30.16
N GLN A 569 -7.36 -4.56 29.85
CA GLN A 569 -7.09 -5.91 30.34
C GLN A 569 -6.29 -6.66 29.27
N PHE A 570 -5.02 -6.91 29.54
CA PHE A 570 -4.16 -7.71 28.67
C PHE A 570 -4.22 -9.17 29.07
N ASN A 571 -4.50 -10.03 28.09
CA ASN A 571 -4.59 -11.47 28.30
C ASN A 571 -3.42 -12.20 27.65
N GLY A 572 -3.04 -13.34 28.23
CA GLY A 572 -2.20 -14.32 27.54
C GLY A 572 -0.87 -13.75 27.04
N LEU A 573 -0.56 -13.97 25.76
CA LEU A 573 0.67 -13.48 25.13
C LEU A 573 0.83 -11.96 25.18
N LEU A 574 -0.27 -11.20 25.06
CA LEU A 574 -0.25 -9.74 25.21
C LEU A 574 0.02 -9.31 26.66
N GLY A 575 -0.56 -10.01 27.63
CA GLY A 575 -0.29 -9.80 29.05
C GLY A 575 1.18 -10.05 29.40
N ARG A 576 1.77 -11.09 28.81
CA ARG A 576 3.21 -11.34 28.91
C ARG A 576 4.02 -10.25 28.23
N LEU A 577 3.66 -9.83 27.02
CA LEU A 577 4.37 -8.77 26.28
C LEU A 577 4.40 -7.47 27.09
N TYR A 578 3.27 -7.09 27.70
CA TYR A 578 3.16 -5.96 28.61
C TYR A 578 4.06 -6.12 29.84
N THR A 579 3.95 -7.24 30.56
CA THR A 579 4.69 -7.45 31.84
C THR A 579 6.20 -7.58 31.66
N HIS A 580 6.63 -8.15 30.53
CA HIS A 580 8.04 -8.46 30.29
C HIS A 580 8.72 -7.44 29.38
N CYS A 581 7.96 -6.59 28.68
CA CYS A 581 8.49 -5.65 27.69
C CYS A 581 9.44 -6.32 26.67
N GLY A 582 9.07 -7.54 26.25
CA GLY A 582 9.87 -8.35 25.33
C GLY A 582 11.07 -9.09 25.93
N ASN A 583 11.29 -9.04 27.26
CA ASN A 583 12.38 -9.74 27.94
C ASN A 583 12.01 -11.15 28.41
N ALA A 584 13.03 -11.97 28.72
CA ALA A 584 12.83 -13.31 29.29
C ALA A 584 12.16 -13.25 30.68
N MET A 585 12.59 -12.30 31.49
CA MET A 585 12.12 -12.07 32.86
C MET A 585 11.20 -10.85 32.91
N PRO A 586 10.27 -10.78 33.89
CA PRO A 586 9.46 -9.59 34.12
C PRO A 586 10.35 -8.38 34.37
N VAL A 587 9.95 -7.22 33.86
CA VAL A 587 10.61 -5.96 34.20
C VAL A 587 9.95 -5.43 35.47
N GLU A 588 10.68 -5.38 36.58
CA GLU A 588 10.17 -4.74 37.79
C GLU A 588 10.11 -3.22 37.57
N SER A 589 8.90 -2.67 37.53
CA SER A 589 8.72 -1.21 37.61
C SER A 589 9.07 -0.75 39.02
N SER A 590 10.12 0.07 39.15
CA SER A 590 10.44 0.78 40.40
C SER A 590 9.53 1.99 40.65
N ILE A 591 8.69 2.36 39.67
CA ILE A 591 7.77 3.49 39.73
C ILE A 591 6.36 2.93 39.95
N LYS A 592 5.80 3.15 41.13
CA LYS A 592 4.36 2.93 41.33
C LYS A 592 3.61 3.94 40.48
N SER A 593 2.71 3.47 39.63
CA SER A 593 1.77 4.31 38.87
C SER A 593 1.12 5.32 39.82
N ALA A 594 1.26 6.61 39.51
CA ALA A 594 0.62 7.69 40.25
C ALA A 594 -0.85 7.89 39.81
N HIS A 595 -1.34 7.06 38.88
CA HIS A 595 -2.66 7.17 38.29
C HIS A 595 -3.73 6.44 39.12
N ASP A 596 -4.97 6.94 39.06
CA ASP A 596 -6.12 6.38 39.78
C ASP A 596 -6.62 5.05 39.19
N ILE A 597 -6.15 4.69 37.98
CA ILE A 597 -6.47 3.45 37.28
C ILE A 597 -5.19 2.79 36.80
N ASP A 598 -5.18 1.46 36.79
CA ASP A 598 -4.05 0.68 36.28
C ASP A 598 -4.52 -0.37 35.27
N HIS A 599 -3.60 -0.83 34.45
CA HIS A 599 -3.86 -1.92 33.51
C HIS A 599 -4.00 -3.24 34.26
N VAL A 600 -4.83 -4.13 33.73
CA VAL A 600 -5.08 -5.45 34.30
C VAL A 600 -4.33 -6.47 33.47
N VAL A 601 -3.52 -7.32 34.10
CA VAL A 601 -2.82 -8.41 33.40
C VAL A 601 -3.41 -9.73 33.85
N VAL A 602 -3.95 -10.48 32.88
CA VAL A 602 -4.29 -11.90 33.04
C VAL A 602 -3.12 -12.70 32.48
N GLN A 603 -2.52 -13.54 33.33
CA GLN A 603 -1.33 -14.31 32.98
C GLN A 603 -1.63 -15.36 31.90
N VAL A 604 -0.57 -15.88 31.28
CA VAL A 604 -0.67 -16.99 30.33
C VAL A 604 -1.12 -18.25 31.07
N GLU A 605 -2.36 -18.68 30.82
CA GLU A 605 -2.91 -19.91 31.42
C GLU A 605 -3.05 -21.04 30.40
N SER A 606 -3.08 -20.73 29.10
CA SER A 606 -3.32 -21.73 28.06
C SER A 606 -2.04 -22.48 27.67
N ALA A 607 -2.14 -23.81 27.53
CA ALA A 607 -1.03 -24.65 27.07
C ALA A 607 -0.53 -24.26 25.67
N THR A 608 -1.40 -23.69 24.84
CA THR A 608 -1.06 -23.22 23.49
C THR A 608 -0.09 -22.04 23.53
N GLU A 609 -0.39 -21.04 24.34
CA GLU A 609 0.45 -19.86 24.47
C GLU A 609 1.74 -20.18 25.22
N MET A 610 1.70 -21.10 26.19
CA MET A 610 2.90 -21.60 26.86
C MET A 610 3.91 -22.21 25.89
N ASN A 611 3.47 -22.86 24.81
CA ASN A 611 4.39 -23.36 23.78
C ASN A 611 5.17 -22.21 23.10
N GLN A 612 4.55 -21.05 22.87
CA GLN A 612 5.25 -19.88 22.32
C GLN A 612 6.25 -19.33 23.35
N VAL A 613 5.86 -19.30 24.64
CA VAL A 613 6.75 -18.87 25.72
C VAL A 613 7.98 -19.78 25.84
N ASP A 614 7.77 -21.09 25.80
CA ASP A 614 8.84 -22.09 25.86
C ASP A 614 9.75 -22.00 24.62
N TYR A 615 9.16 -21.81 23.44
CA TYR A 615 9.90 -21.59 22.20
C TYR A 615 10.81 -20.36 22.30
N ASN A 616 10.27 -19.21 22.68
CA ASN A 616 11.05 -17.98 22.84
C ASN A 616 12.15 -18.14 23.88
N THR A 617 11.87 -18.83 24.98
CA THR A 617 12.87 -19.13 26.03
C THR A 617 14.01 -19.98 25.49
N ALA A 618 13.71 -20.99 24.68
CA ALA A 618 14.72 -21.83 24.03
C ALA A 618 15.57 -21.04 23.02
N VAL A 619 14.95 -20.17 22.22
CA VAL A 619 15.65 -19.31 21.26
C VAL A 619 16.57 -18.32 21.98
N LEU A 620 16.09 -17.65 23.03
CA LEU A 620 16.89 -16.75 23.85
C LEU A 620 18.10 -17.47 24.48
N ALA A 621 17.92 -18.69 24.97
CA ALA A 621 19.00 -19.50 25.51
C ALA A 621 20.03 -19.91 24.42
N ALA A 622 19.59 -20.20 23.20
CA ALA A 622 20.46 -20.49 22.07
C ALA A 622 21.23 -19.24 21.59
N ALA A 623 20.57 -18.10 21.57
CA ALA A 623 21.16 -16.82 21.21
C ALA A 623 22.22 -16.35 22.21
N ALA A 624 21.97 -16.55 23.52
CA ALA A 624 22.92 -16.24 24.57
C ALA A 624 24.24 -17.03 24.42
N LYS A 625 24.17 -18.29 23.99
CA LYS A 625 25.36 -19.12 23.71
C LYS A 625 26.17 -18.60 22.52
N GLN A 626 25.54 -17.87 21.61
CA GLN A 626 26.15 -17.29 20.41
C GLN A 626 26.59 -15.83 20.62
N GLY A 627 26.32 -15.24 21.80
CA GLY A 627 26.68 -13.85 22.11
C GLY A 627 25.87 -12.82 21.31
N LEU A 628 24.66 -13.16 20.87
CA LEU A 628 23.80 -12.24 20.13
C LEU A 628 23.26 -11.13 21.05
N THR A 629 23.19 -9.92 20.51
CA THR A 629 22.53 -8.76 21.14
C THR A 629 21.00 -8.91 21.15
N PRO A 630 20.26 -8.23 22.04
CA PRO A 630 18.80 -8.32 22.09
C PRO A 630 18.10 -8.02 20.76
N SER A 631 18.57 -7.00 20.02
CA SER A 631 18.04 -6.64 18.70
C SER A 631 18.30 -7.73 17.65
N GLN A 632 19.47 -8.38 17.69
CA GLN A 632 19.76 -9.54 16.84
C GLN A 632 18.84 -10.72 17.18
N VAL A 633 18.60 -11.00 18.46
CA VAL A 633 17.67 -12.09 18.85
C VAL A 633 16.26 -11.80 18.39
N GLU A 634 15.81 -10.55 18.53
CA GLU A 634 14.49 -10.14 18.05
C GLU A 634 14.37 -10.32 16.53
N LEU A 635 15.38 -9.90 15.78
CA LEU A 635 15.42 -10.11 14.34
C LEU A 635 15.34 -11.60 13.97
N GLU A 636 16.06 -12.47 14.68
CA GLU A 636 15.99 -13.92 14.47
C GLU A 636 14.60 -14.49 14.83
N LEU A 637 13.98 -14.05 15.92
CA LEU A 637 12.61 -14.46 16.27
C LEU A 637 11.59 -14.04 15.19
N ARG A 638 11.70 -12.82 14.64
CA ARG A 638 10.85 -12.38 13.53
C ARG A 638 11.05 -13.27 12.29
N LYS A 639 12.31 -13.54 11.90
CA LYS A 639 12.62 -14.45 10.79
C LYS A 639 12.00 -15.83 11.03
N MET A 640 12.15 -16.38 12.23
CA MET A 640 11.56 -17.67 12.60
C MET A 640 10.04 -17.67 12.51
N ALA A 641 9.35 -16.61 12.96
CA ALA A 641 7.90 -16.48 12.83
C ALA A 641 7.46 -16.50 11.35
N LEU A 642 8.17 -15.78 10.48
CA LEU A 642 7.94 -15.80 9.03
C LEU A 642 8.17 -17.21 8.43
N LEU A 643 9.23 -17.91 8.84
CA LEU A 643 9.51 -19.27 8.38
C LEU A 643 8.44 -20.27 8.85
N VAL A 644 7.92 -20.12 10.07
CA VAL A 644 6.80 -20.93 10.56
C VAL A 644 5.56 -20.71 9.70
N LYS A 645 5.25 -19.45 9.36
CA LYS A 645 4.15 -19.14 8.45
C LYS A 645 4.35 -19.80 7.07
N GLU A 646 5.52 -19.63 6.47
CA GLU A 646 5.81 -20.08 5.10
C GLU A 646 5.84 -21.60 4.97
N TYR A 647 6.44 -22.30 5.94
CA TYR A 647 6.73 -23.73 5.82
C TYR A 647 5.81 -24.64 6.64
N CYS A 648 5.10 -24.10 7.65
CA CYS A 648 4.34 -24.92 8.60
C CYS A 648 2.83 -24.64 8.63
N LEU A 649 2.37 -23.50 8.10
CA LEU A 649 0.98 -23.07 8.14
C LEU A 649 0.40 -22.86 6.73
N PRO A 650 -0.94 -22.89 6.58
CA PRO A 650 -1.59 -22.53 5.33
C PRO A 650 -1.29 -21.09 4.88
N GLY A 651 -1.24 -20.91 3.56
CA GLY A 651 -0.88 -19.64 2.92
C GLY A 651 0.63 -19.48 2.73
N SER A 652 1.05 -18.33 2.21
CA SER A 652 2.46 -17.93 2.12
C SER A 652 2.58 -16.48 2.56
N VAL A 653 3.76 -16.05 2.97
CA VAL A 653 4.05 -14.63 3.24
C VAL A 653 4.00 -13.91 1.90
N LYS A 654 3.13 -12.91 1.76
CA LYS A 654 2.94 -12.17 0.50
C LYS A 654 2.93 -10.68 0.75
N PRO A 655 3.54 -9.88 -0.15
CA PRO A 655 3.37 -8.44 -0.08
C PRO A 655 1.91 -8.07 -0.34
N TYR A 656 1.49 -6.92 0.16
CA TYR A 656 0.18 -6.36 -0.20
C TYR A 656 0.02 -6.24 -1.72
N SER A 657 -1.24 -6.36 -2.17
CA SER A 657 -1.58 -6.14 -3.56
C SER A 657 -1.24 -4.71 -3.99
N ASP A 658 -0.89 -4.51 -5.26
CA ASP A 658 -0.54 -3.18 -5.76
C ASP A 658 -1.70 -2.18 -5.63
N GLY A 659 -2.94 -2.67 -5.77
CA GLY A 659 -4.14 -1.88 -5.53
C GLY A 659 -4.25 -1.41 -4.07
N PHE A 660 -4.02 -2.30 -3.11
CA PHE A 660 -4.02 -1.93 -1.69
C PHE A 660 -2.89 -0.95 -1.39
N LYS A 661 -1.66 -1.23 -1.84
CA LYS A 661 -0.51 -0.33 -1.65
C LYS A 661 -0.77 1.07 -2.21
N SER A 662 -1.35 1.15 -3.40
CA SER A 662 -1.69 2.43 -4.04
C SER A 662 -2.70 3.22 -3.22
N VAL A 663 -3.81 2.60 -2.85
CA VAL A 663 -4.90 3.24 -2.10
C VAL A 663 -4.45 3.66 -0.70
N TRP A 664 -3.64 2.84 -0.04
CA TRP A 664 -3.09 3.08 1.29
C TRP A 664 -1.77 3.85 1.28
N LYS A 665 -1.30 4.30 0.10
CA LYS A 665 -0.02 5.00 -0.10
C LYS A 665 1.19 4.29 0.52
N ILE A 666 1.13 2.95 0.63
CA ILE A 666 2.21 2.12 1.14
C ILE A 666 3.30 2.10 0.09
N GLN A 667 4.47 2.63 0.44
CA GLN A 667 5.64 2.57 -0.42
C GLN A 667 6.08 1.10 -0.52
N ALA A 668 6.01 0.52 -1.72
CA ALA A 668 6.59 -0.79 -1.97
C ALA A 668 8.09 -0.75 -1.64
N PHE A 669 8.63 -1.86 -1.12
CA PHE A 669 10.05 -2.12 -0.84
C PHE A 669 10.95 -1.18 -1.65
N ASN A 670 11.62 -0.26 -0.93
CA ASN A 670 12.35 0.92 -1.43
C ASN A 670 12.59 0.89 -2.94
N LYS A 671 11.68 1.53 -3.70
CA LYS A 671 12.03 1.94 -5.06
C LYS A 671 13.24 2.86 -4.94
N VAL A 672 14.43 2.34 -5.21
CA VAL A 672 15.64 3.16 -5.35
C VAL A 672 15.30 4.28 -6.31
N THR A 673 15.29 5.49 -5.78
CA THR A 673 14.91 6.67 -6.53
C THR A 673 15.96 6.95 -7.61
N GLY A 674 15.59 7.67 -8.67
CA GLY A 674 16.57 8.12 -9.65
C GLY A 674 17.69 8.97 -9.04
N ALA A 675 17.40 9.67 -7.92
CA ALA A 675 18.39 10.44 -7.16
C ALA A 675 19.41 9.54 -6.46
N GLU A 676 18.96 8.44 -5.84
CA GLU A 676 19.85 7.46 -5.18
C GLU A 676 20.74 6.72 -6.18
N PHE A 677 20.21 6.37 -7.35
CA PHE A 677 21.04 5.90 -8.47
C PHE A 677 22.05 6.95 -8.94
N ALA A 678 21.64 8.23 -8.97
CA ALA A 678 22.54 9.31 -9.35
C ALA A 678 23.67 9.51 -8.33
N TYR A 679 23.40 9.45 -7.02
CA TYR A 679 24.43 9.55 -5.97
C TYR A 679 25.50 8.47 -6.09
N MET A 680 25.11 7.27 -6.55
CA MET A 680 26.05 6.18 -6.79
C MET A 680 26.84 6.35 -8.09
N LEU A 681 26.16 6.59 -9.21
CA LEU A 681 26.76 6.49 -10.53
C LEU A 681 27.46 7.79 -10.98
N VAL A 682 26.95 8.97 -10.60
CA VAL A 682 27.51 10.25 -11.04
C VAL A 682 28.96 10.42 -10.56
N PRO A 683 29.33 10.14 -9.29
CA PRO A 683 30.72 10.22 -8.86
C PRO A 683 31.63 9.26 -9.62
N VAL A 684 31.19 8.01 -9.84
CA VAL A 684 31.97 7.01 -10.61
C VAL A 684 32.25 7.50 -12.03
N PHE A 685 31.24 8.01 -12.74
CA PHE A 685 31.42 8.53 -14.08
C PHE A 685 32.26 9.82 -14.12
N ALA A 686 32.08 10.72 -13.15
CA ALA A 686 32.86 11.95 -13.05
C ALA A 686 34.35 11.66 -12.79
N LEU A 687 34.65 10.76 -11.85
CA LEU A 687 36.01 10.33 -11.53
C LEU A 687 36.64 9.60 -12.71
N THR A 688 35.90 8.69 -13.34
CA THR A 688 36.35 7.97 -14.55
C THR A 688 36.68 8.94 -15.67
N GLY A 689 35.78 9.89 -15.96
CA GLY A 689 35.98 10.92 -16.99
C GLY A 689 37.19 11.81 -16.68
N GLY A 690 37.31 12.30 -15.44
CA GLY A 690 38.43 13.13 -15.01
C GLY A 690 39.79 12.43 -15.14
N PHE A 691 39.87 11.17 -14.72
CA PHE A 691 41.11 10.39 -14.81
C PHE A 691 41.45 10.04 -16.27
N LEU A 692 40.46 9.72 -17.11
CA LEU A 692 40.68 9.51 -18.54
C LEU A 692 41.17 10.78 -19.23
N LEU A 693 40.63 11.95 -18.89
CA LEU A 693 41.13 13.24 -19.42
C LEU A 693 42.59 13.48 -19.02
N PHE A 694 42.96 13.17 -17.78
CA PHE A 694 44.35 13.19 -17.34
C PHE A 694 45.24 12.25 -18.20
N LEU A 695 44.80 11.02 -18.44
CA LEU A 695 45.53 10.06 -19.28
C LEU A 695 45.64 10.51 -20.74
N VAL A 696 44.60 11.15 -21.28
CA VAL A 696 44.61 11.76 -22.63
C VAL A 696 45.69 12.84 -22.73
N GLY A 697 45.89 13.63 -21.67
CA GLY A 697 46.97 14.60 -21.57
C GLY A 697 48.38 13.98 -21.62
N LEU A 698 48.52 12.71 -21.21
CA LEU A 698 49.79 11.98 -21.28
C LEU A 698 50.02 11.33 -22.65
N ASN A 699 49.02 10.61 -23.17
CA ASN A 699 49.08 10.00 -24.50
C ASN A 699 47.67 9.74 -25.07
N PRO A 700 47.16 10.58 -25.98
CA PRO A 700 45.78 10.50 -26.44
C PRO A 700 45.49 9.22 -27.25
N LYS A 701 46.48 8.74 -28.03
CA LYS A 701 46.29 7.53 -28.85
C LYS A 701 46.07 6.29 -28.00
N ARG A 702 46.80 6.14 -26.88
CA ARG A 702 46.65 4.98 -26.00
C ARG A 702 45.49 5.13 -25.03
N ALA A 703 45.24 6.35 -24.53
CA ALA A 703 44.19 6.63 -23.55
C ALA A 703 42.77 6.39 -24.11
N LEU A 704 42.54 6.60 -25.41
CA LEU A 704 41.24 6.42 -26.07
C LEU A 704 40.93 4.95 -26.47
N CYS A 705 41.75 4.00 -26.03
CA CYS A 705 41.45 2.57 -26.20
C CYS A 705 40.53 2.07 -25.09
N TRP A 706 39.83 0.95 -25.35
CA TRP A 706 38.95 0.35 -24.34
C TRP A 706 39.70 -0.12 -23.08
N THR A 707 40.99 -0.45 -23.19
CA THR A 707 41.77 -0.98 -22.06
C THR A 707 41.94 0.03 -20.91
N PRO A 708 42.43 1.27 -21.13
CA PRO A 708 42.39 2.30 -20.09
C PRO A 708 40.97 2.62 -19.62
N PHE A 709 39.97 2.64 -20.51
CA PHE A 709 38.58 2.89 -20.11
C PHE A 709 38.10 1.86 -19.08
N TRP A 710 38.26 0.56 -19.36
CA TRP A 710 37.88 -0.52 -18.44
C TRP A 710 38.64 -0.42 -17.12
N LEU A 711 39.97 -0.29 -17.17
CA LEU A 711 40.81 -0.24 -15.97
C LEU A 711 40.48 0.96 -15.08
N VAL A 712 40.15 2.11 -15.66
CA VAL A 712 39.75 3.29 -14.89
C VAL A 712 38.35 3.12 -14.30
N LEU A 713 37.39 2.63 -15.09
CA LEU A 713 36.03 2.39 -14.62
C LEU A 713 36.00 1.38 -13.48
N SER A 714 36.62 0.21 -13.67
CA SER A 714 36.77 -0.81 -12.62
C SER A 714 37.51 -0.26 -11.41
N GLY A 715 38.58 0.51 -11.62
CA GLY A 715 39.33 1.16 -10.53
C GLY A 715 38.47 2.02 -9.60
N PHE A 716 37.56 2.81 -10.16
CA PHE A 716 36.64 3.64 -9.36
C PHE A 716 35.43 2.89 -8.82
N ILE A 717 34.94 1.84 -9.50
CA ILE A 717 33.89 0.99 -8.93
C ILE A 717 34.41 0.34 -7.64
N HIS A 718 35.61 -0.24 -7.67
CA HIS A 718 36.23 -0.82 -6.47
C HIS A 718 36.54 0.25 -5.41
N SER A 719 37.26 1.32 -5.78
CA SER A 719 37.79 2.27 -4.79
C SER A 719 36.74 3.24 -4.21
N PHE A 720 35.57 3.37 -4.83
CA PHE A 720 34.50 4.27 -4.36
C PHE A 720 33.23 3.50 -4.00
N LEU A 721 32.70 2.70 -4.92
CA LEU A 721 31.39 2.09 -4.75
C LEU A 721 31.46 0.90 -3.78
N GLU A 722 32.36 -0.06 -4.03
CA GLU A 722 32.58 -1.21 -3.12
C GLU A 722 33.15 -0.77 -1.76
N LEU A 723 34.05 0.22 -1.76
CA LEU A 723 34.54 0.85 -0.54
C LEU A 723 33.38 1.44 0.29
N SER A 724 32.46 2.14 -0.35
CA SER A 724 31.29 2.72 0.33
C SER A 724 30.36 1.64 0.87
N PHE A 725 30.17 0.55 0.13
CA PHE A 725 29.32 -0.57 0.57
C PHE A 725 29.93 -1.35 1.73
N THR A 726 31.25 -1.47 1.76
CA THR A 726 31.95 -2.25 2.78
C THR A 726 32.07 -1.47 4.09
N PHE A 727 32.37 -0.17 4.02
CA PHE A 727 32.71 0.63 5.20
C PHE A 727 31.68 1.70 5.57
N PHE A 728 30.77 2.07 4.67
CA PHE A 728 29.84 3.19 4.84
C PHE A 728 28.40 2.85 4.41
N ARG A 729 28.00 1.57 4.50
CA ARG A 729 26.68 1.09 4.07
C ARG A 729 25.52 1.86 4.72
N ASP A 730 25.62 2.14 6.02
CA ASP A 730 24.54 2.73 6.83
C ASP A 730 24.30 4.22 6.55
N ASN A 731 24.96 4.76 5.54
CA ASN A 731 24.79 6.14 5.12
C ASN A 731 23.56 6.28 4.20
N GLN A 732 22.78 7.35 4.43
CA GLN A 732 21.59 7.74 3.67
C GLN A 732 21.78 7.77 2.13
N TYR A 733 23.01 7.90 1.63
CA TYR A 733 23.28 7.94 0.19
C TYR A 733 23.44 6.55 -0.47
N PHE A 734 23.77 5.52 0.32
CA PHE A 734 24.13 4.20 -0.21
C PHE A 734 23.23 3.07 0.29
N GLY A 735 22.60 3.22 1.47
CA GLY A 735 21.77 2.17 2.09
C GLY A 735 20.70 1.61 1.16
N ASN A 736 19.81 2.47 0.65
CA ASN A 736 18.68 2.04 -0.18
C ASN A 736 19.11 1.40 -1.51
N THR A 737 20.15 1.94 -2.17
CA THR A 737 20.66 1.34 -3.42
C THR A 737 21.38 0.02 -3.17
N MET A 738 22.02 -0.11 -2.01
CA MET A 738 22.63 -1.36 -1.59
C MET A 738 21.56 -2.41 -1.24
N ASP A 739 20.41 -1.98 -0.71
CA ASP A 739 19.29 -2.87 -0.45
C ASP A 739 18.78 -3.52 -1.74
N LEU A 740 18.79 -2.80 -2.87
CA LEU A 740 18.47 -3.38 -4.18
C LEU A 740 19.46 -4.47 -4.61
N TYR A 741 20.77 -4.23 -4.47
CA TYR A 741 21.77 -5.26 -4.79
C TYR A 741 21.66 -6.44 -3.82
N SER A 742 21.41 -6.17 -2.53
CA SER A 742 21.21 -7.21 -1.52
C SER A 742 19.91 -8.00 -1.68
N ALA A 743 18.90 -7.40 -2.32
CA ALA A 743 17.68 -8.10 -2.69
C ALA A 743 17.93 -9.09 -3.84
N ALA A 744 18.95 -8.87 -4.67
CA ALA A 744 19.40 -9.81 -5.70
C ALA A 744 20.37 -10.86 -5.13
N ASP A 745 21.26 -10.46 -4.22
CA ASP A 745 22.26 -11.30 -3.58
C ASP A 745 22.29 -11.07 -2.06
N TYR A 746 21.73 -12.03 -1.32
CA TYR A 746 21.49 -11.90 0.12
C TYR A 746 22.77 -11.82 0.96
N ARG A 747 23.92 -12.24 0.40
CA ARG A 747 25.23 -12.12 1.08
C ARG A 747 25.64 -10.67 1.29
N TYR A 748 25.15 -9.80 0.41
CA TYR A 748 25.31 -8.37 0.52
C TYR A 748 24.28 -7.72 1.45
N GLY A 749 23.60 -8.48 2.32
CA GLY A 749 22.68 -7.96 3.33
C GLY A 749 23.33 -7.05 4.37
N PHE A 750 22.57 -6.65 5.39
CA PHE A 750 23.10 -5.91 6.55
C PHE A 750 22.89 -6.71 7.84
N PRO A 751 23.98 -7.14 8.52
CA PRO A 751 25.38 -7.01 8.11
C PRO A 751 25.73 -7.88 6.89
N MET A 752 26.79 -7.49 6.17
CA MET A 752 27.30 -8.25 5.01
C MET A 752 27.93 -9.57 5.49
N GLU A 753 27.74 -10.64 4.72
CA GLU A 753 28.33 -11.95 5.00
C GLU A 753 29.86 -11.86 5.04
N GLU A 754 30.48 -12.47 6.06
CA GLU A 754 31.89 -12.27 6.40
C GLU A 754 32.85 -12.53 5.22
N GLY A 755 32.61 -13.60 4.44
CA GLY A 755 33.42 -13.92 3.28
C GLY A 755 33.29 -12.89 2.16
N THR A 756 32.07 -12.41 1.92
CA THR A 756 31.78 -11.35 0.95
C THR A 756 32.40 -10.03 1.38
N ALA A 757 32.27 -9.63 2.65
CA ALA A 757 32.90 -8.43 3.21
C ALA A 757 34.44 -8.45 3.10
N ALA A 758 35.06 -9.61 3.33
CA ALA A 758 36.51 -9.79 3.19
C ALA A 758 36.97 -9.64 1.73
N MET A 759 36.23 -10.22 0.78
CA MET A 759 36.49 -10.08 -0.65
C MET A 759 36.38 -8.62 -1.09
N GLU A 760 35.27 -7.95 -0.74
CA GLU A 760 35.02 -6.54 -1.08
C GLU A 760 36.06 -5.60 -0.45
N THR A 761 36.57 -5.94 0.74
CA THR A 761 37.67 -5.20 1.35
C THR A 761 38.95 -5.27 0.50
N ILE A 762 39.26 -6.45 -0.05
CA ILE A 762 40.44 -6.65 -0.91
C ILE A 762 40.28 -5.88 -2.22
N THR A 763 39.10 -5.97 -2.86
CA THR A 763 38.85 -5.27 -4.12
C THR A 763 38.90 -3.75 -3.91
N ALA A 764 38.26 -3.23 -2.87
CA ALA A 764 38.23 -1.81 -2.55
C ALA A 764 39.61 -1.22 -2.24
N LEU A 765 40.44 -1.89 -1.44
CA LEU A 765 41.70 -1.34 -0.94
C LEU A 765 42.92 -1.66 -1.81
N LEU A 766 42.89 -2.75 -2.58
CA LEU A 766 44.03 -3.19 -3.39
C LEU A 766 43.73 -3.16 -4.88
N ASP A 767 42.66 -3.84 -5.31
CA ASP A 767 42.38 -4.02 -6.73
C ASP A 767 42.05 -2.71 -7.44
N GLY A 768 41.19 -1.88 -6.82
CA GLY A 768 40.81 -0.57 -7.33
C GLY A 768 42.00 0.36 -7.62
N PRO A 769 42.87 0.64 -6.63
CA PRO A 769 44.08 1.42 -6.84
C PRO A 769 45.04 0.82 -7.88
N MET A 770 45.19 -0.51 -7.90
CA MET A 770 46.05 -1.20 -8.86
C MET A 770 45.52 -1.11 -10.30
N CYS A 771 44.19 -1.11 -10.48
CA CYS A 771 43.51 -0.85 -11.74
C CYS A 771 43.88 0.53 -12.32
N LEU A 772 43.81 1.58 -11.49
CA LEU A 772 44.18 2.94 -11.88
C LEU A 772 45.68 3.04 -12.24
N LEU A 773 46.55 2.38 -11.46
CA LEU A 773 47.97 2.30 -11.74
C LEU A 773 48.26 1.54 -13.05
N ALA A 774 47.52 0.47 -13.33
CA ALA A 774 47.64 -0.30 -14.57
C ALA A 774 47.23 0.54 -15.79
N ALA A 775 46.18 1.34 -15.68
CA ALA A 775 45.78 2.28 -16.73
C ALA A 775 46.88 3.30 -17.03
N TYR A 776 47.45 3.92 -15.98
CA TYR A 776 48.59 4.83 -16.11
C TYR A 776 49.81 4.13 -16.75
N ALA A 777 50.14 2.92 -16.30
CA ALA A 777 51.26 2.13 -16.82
C ALA A 777 51.07 1.79 -18.30
N PHE A 778 49.84 1.47 -18.73
CA PHE A 778 49.52 1.21 -20.14
C PHE A 778 49.76 2.43 -21.03
N VAL A 779 49.26 3.59 -20.58
CA VAL A 779 49.31 4.84 -21.35
C VAL A 779 50.73 5.39 -21.42
N THR A 780 51.51 5.26 -20.34
CA THR A 780 52.90 5.72 -20.26
C THR A 780 53.94 4.65 -20.59
N GLN A 781 53.50 3.48 -21.06
CA GLN A 781 54.34 2.35 -21.48
C GLN A 781 55.35 1.87 -20.43
N LYS A 782 54.90 1.75 -19.18
CA LYS A 782 55.76 1.22 -18.12
C LYS A 782 55.96 -0.30 -18.27
N PRO A 783 57.17 -0.80 -17.96
CA PRO A 783 57.50 -2.22 -18.15
C PRO A 783 56.70 -3.14 -17.21
N TYR A 784 56.21 -2.63 -16.09
CA TYR A 784 55.42 -3.40 -15.13
C TYR A 784 53.93 -3.50 -15.47
N TYR A 785 53.47 -2.97 -16.62
CA TYR A 785 52.06 -3.04 -17.01
C TYR A 785 51.53 -4.48 -17.09
N HIS A 786 52.22 -5.38 -17.82
CA HIS A 786 51.73 -6.74 -18.04
C HIS A 786 51.66 -7.58 -16.76
N PRO A 787 52.69 -7.57 -15.89
CA PRO A 787 52.58 -8.20 -14.58
C PRO A 787 51.44 -7.63 -13.73
N LEU A 788 51.31 -6.29 -13.67
CA LEU A 788 50.30 -5.63 -12.86
C LEU A 788 48.87 -5.94 -13.31
N VAL A 789 48.59 -5.84 -14.61
CA VAL A 789 47.25 -6.11 -15.15
C VAL A 789 46.89 -7.60 -15.04
N MET A 790 47.86 -8.51 -15.11
CA MET A 790 47.62 -9.92 -14.83
C MET A 790 47.23 -10.14 -13.36
N SER A 791 47.94 -9.52 -12.41
CA SER A 791 47.59 -9.63 -10.98
C SER A 791 46.17 -9.14 -10.70
N VAL A 792 45.84 -7.92 -11.14
CA VAL A 792 44.50 -7.33 -11.02
C VAL A 792 43.44 -8.22 -11.65
N SER A 793 43.66 -8.64 -12.91
CA SER A 793 42.66 -9.44 -13.63
C SER A 793 42.44 -10.81 -12.98
N ILE A 794 43.48 -11.43 -12.41
CA ILE A 794 43.35 -12.70 -11.68
C ILE A 794 42.58 -12.49 -10.37
N MET A 795 42.83 -11.40 -9.64
CA MET A 795 42.06 -11.07 -8.42
C MET A 795 40.57 -10.91 -8.74
N GLN A 796 40.24 -10.19 -9.81
CA GLN A 796 38.86 -10.00 -10.28
C GLN A 796 38.18 -11.32 -10.65
N LEU A 797 38.87 -12.17 -11.41
CA LEU A 797 38.34 -13.49 -11.79
C LEU A 797 38.20 -14.42 -10.58
N TYR A 798 39.11 -14.34 -9.62
CA TYR A 798 39.04 -15.12 -8.39
C TYR A 798 37.84 -14.71 -7.54
N GLY A 799 37.65 -13.41 -7.32
CA GLY A 799 36.48 -12.86 -6.62
C GLY A 799 35.17 -13.29 -7.29
N LEU A 800 35.07 -13.16 -8.61
CA LEU A 800 33.90 -13.59 -9.36
C LEU A 800 33.68 -15.12 -9.30
N THR A 801 34.75 -15.92 -9.32
CA THR A 801 34.64 -17.37 -9.21
C THR A 801 34.15 -17.79 -7.83
N TRP A 802 34.67 -17.17 -6.77
CA TRP A 802 34.16 -17.34 -5.42
C TRP A 802 32.67 -16.97 -5.35
N PHE A 803 32.31 -15.81 -5.88
CA PHE A 803 30.94 -15.31 -5.95
C PHE A 803 29.99 -16.31 -6.64
N CYS A 804 30.37 -16.85 -7.81
CA CYS A 804 29.56 -17.77 -8.60
C CYS A 804 29.48 -19.19 -8.02
N LEU A 805 30.54 -19.66 -7.36
CA LEU A 805 30.61 -21.05 -6.88
C LEU A 805 30.17 -21.21 -5.42
N HIS A 806 30.21 -20.17 -4.60
CA HIS A 806 29.79 -20.22 -3.20
C HIS A 806 28.38 -20.84 -3.01
N PRO A 807 27.37 -20.54 -3.86
CA PRO A 807 26.06 -21.21 -3.77
C PRO A 807 26.07 -22.73 -3.97
N LEU A 808 27.11 -23.30 -4.59
CA LEU A 808 27.23 -24.75 -4.79
C LEU A 808 27.83 -25.49 -3.59
N PHE A 809 28.44 -24.75 -2.66
CA PHE A 809 29.14 -25.30 -1.49
C PHE A 809 28.52 -24.86 -0.17
N SER A 810 27.37 -24.19 -0.23
CA SER A 810 26.64 -23.69 0.92
C SER A 810 25.18 -24.14 0.86
N ASP A 811 24.65 -24.56 2.01
CA ASP A 811 23.24 -24.92 2.17
C ASP A 811 22.32 -23.69 2.27
N ALA A 812 22.89 -22.50 2.44
CA ALA A 812 22.15 -21.23 2.45
C ALA A 812 21.74 -20.77 1.05
N VAL A 813 20.53 -20.20 0.94
CA VAL A 813 20.08 -19.49 -0.27
C VAL A 813 20.78 -18.14 -0.32
N HIS A 814 21.59 -17.94 -1.36
CA HIS A 814 22.40 -16.72 -1.51
C HIS A 814 21.84 -15.73 -2.52
N MET A 815 20.96 -16.17 -3.42
CA MET A 815 20.50 -15.35 -4.55
C MET A 815 18.99 -15.39 -4.67
N SER A 816 18.45 -14.28 -5.17
CA SER A 816 17.02 -14.15 -5.46
C SER A 816 16.57 -15.06 -6.59
N ALA A 817 15.35 -15.58 -6.44
CA ALA A 817 14.65 -16.30 -7.51
C ALA A 817 13.93 -15.36 -8.50
N ASP A 818 13.86 -14.05 -8.20
CA ASP A 818 13.26 -13.08 -9.11
C ASP A 818 14.08 -12.97 -10.41
N PRO A 819 13.46 -13.15 -11.60
CA PRO A 819 14.18 -13.14 -12.86
C PRO A 819 14.90 -11.83 -13.17
N GLY A 820 14.34 -10.69 -12.74
CA GLY A 820 14.94 -9.37 -12.96
C GLY A 820 16.16 -9.17 -12.08
N LEU A 821 16.02 -9.40 -10.77
CA LEU A 821 17.11 -9.31 -9.81
C LEU A 821 18.24 -10.31 -10.14
N PHE A 822 17.89 -11.53 -10.53
CA PHE A 822 18.89 -12.53 -10.89
C PHE A 822 19.61 -12.19 -12.20
N TRP A 823 18.89 -12.01 -13.33
CA TRP A 823 19.56 -11.87 -14.63
C TRP A 823 20.13 -10.47 -14.89
N ILE A 824 19.47 -9.42 -14.41
CA ILE A 824 19.90 -8.04 -14.68
C ILE A 824 20.94 -7.61 -13.64
N ILE A 825 20.63 -7.78 -12.35
CA ILE A 825 21.50 -7.29 -11.28
C ILE A 825 22.61 -8.30 -11.01
N CYS A 826 22.27 -9.53 -10.61
CA CYS A 826 23.27 -10.51 -10.23
C CYS A 826 24.14 -10.97 -11.43
N VAL A 827 23.55 -11.39 -12.55
CA VAL A 827 24.36 -11.83 -13.71
C VAL A 827 24.86 -10.64 -14.53
N GLY A 828 23.98 -9.68 -14.85
CA GLY A 828 24.29 -8.57 -15.74
C GLY A 828 25.37 -7.63 -15.20
N CYS A 829 25.31 -7.24 -13.93
CA CYS A 829 26.31 -6.33 -13.35
C CYS A 829 27.66 -7.01 -13.11
N ASN A 830 27.69 -8.33 -12.83
CA ASN A 830 28.93 -9.06 -12.57
C ASN A 830 29.64 -9.58 -13.84
N ALA A 831 28.91 -9.82 -14.94
CA ALA A 831 29.47 -10.37 -16.18
C ALA A 831 30.69 -9.60 -16.75
N PRO A 832 30.78 -8.25 -16.70
CA PRO A 832 31.97 -7.53 -17.16
C PRO A 832 33.28 -7.97 -16.49
N TRP A 833 33.26 -8.31 -15.20
CA TRP A 833 34.42 -8.81 -14.44
C TRP A 833 34.83 -10.24 -14.82
N GLY A 834 33.97 -10.98 -15.54
CA GLY A 834 34.35 -12.23 -16.19
C GLY A 834 34.98 -12.02 -17.57
N ILE A 835 34.48 -11.04 -18.32
CA ILE A 835 34.83 -10.85 -19.74
C ILE A 835 36.14 -10.07 -19.90
N PHE A 836 36.21 -8.85 -19.39
CA PHE A 836 37.35 -7.97 -19.64
C PHE A 836 38.65 -8.48 -18.99
N PRO A 837 38.65 -8.95 -17.73
CA PRO A 837 39.84 -9.50 -17.10
C PRO A 837 40.39 -10.72 -17.85
N THR A 838 39.53 -11.63 -18.32
CA THR A 838 39.93 -12.78 -19.13
C THR A 838 40.66 -12.34 -20.41
N VAL A 839 40.13 -11.34 -21.12
CA VAL A 839 40.79 -10.79 -22.32
C VAL A 839 42.13 -10.15 -21.98
N LEU A 840 42.24 -9.43 -20.86
CA LEU A 840 43.47 -8.77 -20.42
C LEU A 840 44.56 -9.74 -19.97
N VAL A 841 44.18 -10.82 -19.27
CA VAL A 841 45.08 -11.94 -18.92
C VAL A 841 45.63 -12.57 -20.19
N TYR A 842 44.75 -12.96 -21.12
CA TYR A 842 45.17 -13.60 -22.38
C TYR A 842 46.16 -12.71 -23.16
N LYS A 843 45.84 -11.43 -23.33
CA LYS A 843 46.71 -10.48 -24.04
C LYS A 843 48.06 -10.30 -23.35
N SER A 844 48.05 -10.17 -22.02
CA SER A 844 49.28 -9.89 -21.27
C SER A 844 50.16 -11.13 -21.16
N PHE A 845 49.57 -12.30 -20.98
CA PHE A 845 50.30 -13.57 -21.00
C PHE A 845 51.02 -13.78 -22.33
N ASN A 846 50.33 -13.62 -23.46
CA ASN A 846 50.95 -13.78 -24.78
C ASN A 846 52.05 -12.75 -25.03
N ALA A 847 51.83 -11.48 -24.66
CA ALA A 847 52.85 -10.44 -24.80
C ALA A 847 54.12 -10.74 -23.96
N ILE A 848 53.95 -11.30 -22.75
CA ILE A 848 55.07 -11.73 -21.91
C ILE A 848 55.81 -12.91 -22.57
N VAL A 849 55.07 -13.94 -23.03
CA VAL A 849 55.65 -15.12 -23.68
C VAL A 849 56.42 -14.75 -24.94
N GLU A 850 55.86 -13.93 -25.81
CA GLU A 850 56.53 -13.42 -27.02
C GLU A 850 57.86 -12.74 -26.67
N ARG A 851 57.89 -11.90 -25.63
CA ARG A 851 59.12 -11.25 -25.17
C ARG A 851 60.16 -12.22 -24.63
N PHE A 852 59.76 -13.28 -23.95
CA PHE A 852 60.69 -14.34 -23.53
C PHE A 852 61.22 -15.15 -24.71
N MET A 853 60.43 -15.34 -25.77
CA MET A 853 60.85 -16.04 -26.98
C MET A 853 61.80 -15.20 -27.86
N GLU A 854 61.62 -13.88 -27.87
CA GLU A 854 62.47 -12.92 -28.60
C GLU A 854 63.76 -12.55 -27.85
N ALA A 855 63.85 -12.85 -26.55
CA ALA A 855 65.06 -12.60 -25.78
C ALA A 855 66.23 -13.37 -26.43
N PRO A 856 67.35 -12.69 -26.79
CA PRO A 856 68.51 -13.38 -27.34
C PRO A 856 68.91 -14.49 -26.37
N LYS A 857 69.11 -15.71 -26.85
CA LYS A 857 69.80 -16.76 -26.08
C LYS A 857 71.13 -16.18 -25.64
N ALA A 858 71.19 -15.66 -24.41
CA ALA A 858 72.41 -15.15 -23.83
C ALA A 858 73.42 -16.30 -23.92
N LYS A 859 74.52 -16.03 -24.63
CA LYS A 859 75.61 -16.99 -24.82
C LYS A 859 75.98 -17.54 -23.45
N SER A 860 75.92 -18.87 -23.33
CA SER A 860 76.66 -19.61 -22.32
C SER A 860 78.13 -19.17 -22.37
N ALA A 861 78.60 -18.54 -21.31
CA ALA A 861 80.00 -18.47 -20.91
C ALA A 861 80.06 -18.72 -19.41
#